data_AF-A0A2G8KZQ4-F1
#
_entry.id   AF-A0A2G8KZQ4-F1
#
_cell.length_a   1.000
_cell.length_b   1.000
_cell.length_c   1.000
_cell.angle_alpha   90.00
_cell.angle_beta   90.00
_cell.angle_gamma   90.00
#
_symmetry.space_group_name_H-M   'P 1'
#
loop_
_entity.id
_entity.type
_entity.pdbx_description
1 polymer ?
#
loop_
_entity_poly.entity_id
_entity_poly.type
_entity_poly.pdbx_seq_one_letter_code
_entity_poly.pdbx_strand_id
1 'polypeptide(L)'
;MLLDNCNSARRFLSCCMHIDSLYKHLQQFLLEPFFEHEEKEERYLAIYTELEHDVILFHNEGGVNIGDIDEKGSLVRIPLNRTVKEEEIQHALLLGVPKRQKSCEGESSRFRSCCQLRLKRPAALPSKVGRRCCLDQEAWEGPMEQEKTISDIDRVSIANLKLTLLNKKGRIWTAISGGGISLLLGDTMKEWDLDELACYSQFSGPVPAPEIYEFFKAILELMLQEKSENGKVLFTGSQALDVVTMIKLKKMQGRVLDEYKERLREANISIIIRSTVGVVSSKNDKVPDELFNFGIPIYIFGGDVPVKELVHFALRQKTVPLNVPLICRTMDIPSNSGRVSLPKLNSPEELLFTRETMIVAVGMIPPAIQGILDYDFICQKKRHMIAAIVRPGCKHQEEQYSWGSGKVSIPVFHDVDRALDSHPEASVVANAAPGPYAYKVAWMALQKPQVRAMILMVGEIPIQQIRELILLARQKNVMIIGPTVPKHRLQVNVLKPGVFRCNLLGDIGGPMLDVVDLKLYRPGSVVMLSKSGGLSTELCVAIARNSDGLYLCLSLGGGRFTGSGFMDHIKYLHDNPAVSMFLLIGEVGGQDEYEVCDAIRNGSITKPVIAYCIGASVSHFQDQPAFFGHTGGGIDLEKEDASVKNQALKDAGALVPDCFDGIADKIGYELSSLKTRPTPRAAI
;
A
#
# COMPACT_ATOMS: atom_id res chain seq x y z
N MET A 1 25.46 35.12 -30.68
CA MET A 1 25.39 33.86 -29.88
C MET A 1 24.37 33.91 -28.74
N LEU A 2 24.58 34.60 -27.61
CA LEU A 2 23.56 34.66 -26.53
C LEU A 2 22.21 35.22 -27.00
N LEU A 3 22.23 36.30 -27.80
CA LEU A 3 21.03 36.87 -28.43
C LEU A 3 20.35 35.92 -29.45
N ASP A 4 21.13 35.13 -30.19
CA ASP A 4 20.61 34.16 -31.18
C ASP A 4 20.01 32.93 -30.51
N ASN A 5 20.61 32.46 -29.41
CA ASN A 5 20.08 31.40 -28.56
C ASN A 5 18.80 31.87 -27.85
N CYS A 6 18.75 33.11 -27.36
CA CYS A 6 17.53 33.70 -26.81
C CYS A 6 16.43 33.86 -27.88
N ASN A 7 16.77 34.20 -29.13
CA ASN A 7 15.82 34.26 -30.23
C ASN A 7 15.29 32.88 -30.65
N SER A 8 16.14 31.84 -30.55
CA SER A 8 15.73 30.45 -30.79
C SER A 8 14.83 29.94 -29.67
N ALA A 9 15.19 30.17 -28.41
CA ALA A 9 14.34 29.86 -27.25
C ALA A 9 13.00 30.62 -27.31
N ARG A 10 12.97 31.89 -27.75
CA ARG A 10 11.73 32.66 -27.98
C ARG A 10 10.75 31.99 -28.93
N ARG A 11 11.23 31.26 -29.94
CA ARG A 11 10.34 30.49 -30.83
C ARG A 11 9.66 29.35 -30.08
N PHE A 12 10.33 28.73 -29.11
CA PHE A 12 9.82 27.58 -28.37
C PHE A 12 9.04 27.96 -27.11
N LEU A 13 9.30 29.13 -26.51
CA LEU A 13 8.65 29.66 -25.29
C LEU A 13 7.12 29.84 -25.37
N SER A 14 6.51 29.59 -26.53
CA SER A 14 5.06 29.60 -26.74
C SER A 14 4.55 28.44 -27.58
N CYS A 15 5.41 27.54 -28.04
CA CYS A 15 5.02 26.39 -28.85
C CYS A 15 4.46 25.28 -27.96
N CYS A 16 3.32 24.72 -28.38
CA CYS A 16 2.95 23.37 -27.96
C CYS A 16 3.90 22.38 -28.66
N MET A 17 4.51 21.50 -27.89
CA MET A 17 5.26 20.37 -28.38
C MET A 17 4.50 19.08 -28.13
N HIS A 18 4.64 18.17 -29.07
CA HIS A 18 4.09 16.82 -29.00
C HIS A 18 5.23 15.85 -28.70
N ILE A 19 5.16 15.15 -27.57
CA ILE A 19 6.10 14.07 -27.20
C ILE A 19 5.25 12.83 -26.93
N ASP A 20 5.26 11.85 -27.84
CA ASP A 20 4.37 10.68 -27.78
C ASP A 20 2.90 11.03 -27.62
N SER A 21 2.24 10.75 -26.49
CA SER A 21 0.85 11.17 -26.23
C SER A 21 0.71 12.57 -25.63
N LEU A 22 1.83 13.19 -25.23
CA LEU A 22 1.84 14.47 -24.52
C LEU A 22 1.75 15.64 -25.48
N TYR A 23 0.77 16.52 -25.27
CA TYR A 23 0.67 17.81 -25.95
C TYR A 23 0.75 18.96 -24.95
N LYS A 24 1.89 19.65 -24.86
CA LYS A 24 2.11 20.71 -23.84
C LYS A 24 2.99 21.87 -24.31
N HIS A 25 2.80 23.04 -23.69
CA HIS A 25 3.66 24.20 -23.90
C HIS A 25 5.02 24.05 -23.18
N LEU A 26 6.10 24.46 -23.84
CA LEU A 26 7.42 24.54 -23.22
C LEU A 26 7.55 25.82 -22.37
N GLN A 27 7.64 25.67 -21.05
CA GLN A 27 7.65 26.79 -20.10
C GLN A 27 9.02 27.03 -19.45
N GLN A 28 9.82 25.98 -19.28
CA GLN A 28 11.11 26.03 -18.61
C GLN A 28 12.22 25.59 -19.58
N PHE A 29 13.31 26.36 -19.61
CA PHE A 29 14.49 26.06 -20.43
C PHE A 29 15.72 26.10 -19.54
N LEU A 30 16.55 25.07 -19.63
CA LEU A 30 17.88 25.07 -19.04
C LEU A 30 18.87 25.60 -20.09
N LEU A 31 19.52 26.74 -19.80
CA LEU A 31 20.58 27.27 -20.64
C LEU A 31 21.93 26.95 -20.01
N GLU A 32 22.71 26.14 -20.71
CA GLU A 32 24.06 25.76 -20.32
C GLU A 32 25.06 26.20 -21.39
N PRO A 33 26.34 26.41 -21.02
CA PRO A 33 27.40 26.62 -22.01
C PRO A 33 27.45 25.44 -22.99
N PHE A 34 27.63 25.74 -24.28
CA PHE A 34 27.91 24.69 -25.26
C PHE A 34 29.33 24.17 -25.04
N PHE A 35 29.47 22.84 -24.96
CA PHE A 35 30.74 22.15 -24.88
C PHE A 35 31.00 21.46 -26.21
N GLU A 36 31.97 21.95 -26.97
CA GLU A 36 32.40 21.30 -28.21
C GLU A 36 33.09 19.98 -27.88
N HIS A 37 32.62 18.89 -28.50
CA HIS A 37 33.12 17.55 -28.31
C HIS A 37 32.82 16.68 -29.54
N GLU A 38 33.55 15.59 -29.70
CA GLU A 38 33.27 14.54 -30.68
C GLU A 38 32.40 13.41 -30.06
N GLU A 39 31.62 12.68 -30.87
CA GLU A 39 30.77 11.56 -30.39
C GLU A 39 31.57 10.50 -29.61
N LYS A 40 32.83 10.27 -30.00
CA LYS A 40 33.76 9.36 -29.31
C LYS A 40 34.15 9.82 -27.89
N GLU A 41 33.79 11.02 -27.49
CA GLU A 41 34.02 11.60 -26.16
C GLU A 41 32.80 11.45 -25.24
N GLU A 42 31.62 11.09 -25.78
CA GLU A 42 30.42 10.86 -24.99
C GLU A 42 30.48 9.51 -24.25
N ARG A 43 30.06 9.50 -22.98
CA ARG A 43 30.02 8.31 -22.12
C ARG A 43 28.66 8.20 -21.45
N TYR A 44 28.21 6.97 -21.19
CA TYR A 44 26.99 6.72 -20.42
C TYR A 44 27.34 6.23 -19.01
N LEU A 45 26.64 6.78 -18.01
CA LEU A 45 26.73 6.35 -16.62
C LEU A 45 25.35 6.41 -15.97
N ALA A 46 24.88 5.29 -15.42
CA ALA A 46 23.70 5.23 -14.58
C ALA A 46 24.01 4.50 -13.27
N ILE A 47 23.35 4.93 -12.19
CA ILE A 47 23.43 4.30 -10.88
C ILE A 47 22.02 4.06 -10.37
N TYR A 48 21.68 2.81 -10.11
CA TYR A 48 20.41 2.42 -9.54
C TYR A 48 20.60 1.41 -8.41
N THR A 49 19.52 1.12 -7.68
CA THR A 49 19.57 0.29 -6.47
C THR A 49 18.71 -0.97 -6.66
N GLU A 50 19.33 -2.13 -6.46
CA GLU A 50 18.70 -3.43 -6.30
C GLU A 50 18.64 -3.82 -4.81
N LEU A 51 17.96 -4.91 -4.45
CA LEU A 51 17.84 -5.34 -3.06
C LEU A 51 19.21 -5.58 -2.41
N GLU A 52 20.09 -6.34 -3.07
CA GLU A 52 21.38 -6.77 -2.52
C GLU A 52 22.56 -5.85 -2.94
N HIS A 53 22.38 -5.09 -4.03
CA HIS A 53 23.45 -4.34 -4.67
C HIS A 53 23.04 -2.92 -5.04
N ASP A 54 23.97 -1.97 -4.97
CA ASP A 54 23.89 -0.78 -5.80
C ASP A 54 24.58 -1.08 -7.13
N VAL A 55 23.92 -0.77 -8.25
CA VAL A 55 24.40 -1.10 -9.58
C VAL A 55 24.93 0.15 -10.25
N ILE A 56 26.15 0.05 -10.78
CA ILE A 56 26.74 1.04 -11.66
C ILE A 56 26.73 0.46 -13.08
N LEU A 57 26.01 1.11 -13.97
CA LEU A 57 25.95 0.80 -15.39
C LEU A 57 26.77 1.83 -16.15
N PHE A 58 27.72 1.36 -16.97
CA PHE A 58 28.62 2.22 -17.72
C PHE A 58 28.78 1.74 -19.15
N HIS A 59 28.85 2.68 -20.09
CA HIS A 59 29.18 2.37 -21.48
C HIS A 59 30.08 3.44 -22.10
N ASN A 60 30.98 3.00 -22.99
CA ASN A 60 32.02 3.85 -23.59
C ASN A 60 31.51 4.72 -24.74
N GLU A 61 30.35 4.39 -25.27
CA GLU A 61 29.63 5.20 -26.25
C GLU A 61 28.40 5.75 -25.53
N GLY A 62 28.25 7.08 -25.56
CA GLY A 62 27.12 7.80 -24.97
C GLY A 62 26.12 8.25 -26.02
N GLY A 63 25.48 9.37 -25.76
CA GLY A 63 24.65 10.07 -26.75
C GLY A 63 23.23 9.55 -26.87
N VAL A 64 22.46 10.26 -27.69
CA VAL A 64 21.03 9.97 -27.93
C VAL A 64 20.78 8.67 -28.71
N ASN A 65 21.80 8.14 -29.39
CA ASN A 65 21.70 6.97 -30.27
C ASN A 65 22.26 5.68 -29.66
N ILE A 66 22.49 5.65 -28.34
CA ILE A 66 23.13 4.51 -27.64
C ILE A 66 22.33 3.20 -27.76
N GLY A 67 21.02 3.27 -28.00
CA GLY A 67 20.12 2.12 -28.09
C GLY A 67 19.88 1.46 -26.73
N ASP A 68 19.64 0.15 -26.72
CA ASP A 68 19.44 -0.61 -25.47
C ASP A 68 20.74 -0.69 -24.67
N ILE A 69 20.78 0.07 -23.57
CA ILE A 69 21.95 0.21 -22.72
C ILE A 69 22.07 -0.92 -21.70
N ASP A 70 20.98 -1.61 -21.38
CA ASP A 70 20.98 -2.70 -20.41
C ASP A 70 21.62 -3.97 -20.99
N GLU A 71 21.55 -4.16 -22.31
CA GLU A 71 22.27 -5.23 -23.02
C GLU A 71 23.75 -4.91 -23.31
N LYS A 72 24.06 -3.63 -23.59
CA LYS A 72 25.39 -3.21 -24.04
C LYS A 72 26.33 -2.80 -22.92
N GLY A 73 25.79 -2.24 -21.83
CA GLY A 73 26.57 -1.62 -20.78
C GLY A 73 27.31 -2.61 -19.88
N SER A 74 28.48 -2.20 -19.40
CA SER A 74 29.21 -2.88 -18.35
C SER A 74 28.57 -2.61 -16.99
N LEU A 75 28.22 -3.68 -16.28
CA LEU A 75 27.55 -3.63 -14.98
C LEU A 75 28.51 -3.96 -13.84
N VAL A 76 28.55 -3.10 -12.82
CA VAL A 76 29.23 -3.36 -11.54
C VAL A 76 28.22 -3.36 -10.43
N ARG A 77 28.11 -4.49 -9.73
CA ARG A 77 27.24 -4.67 -8.57
C ARG A 77 28.04 -4.48 -7.29
N ILE A 78 27.70 -3.44 -6.53
CA ILE A 78 28.32 -3.09 -5.24
C ILE A 78 27.43 -3.64 -4.11
N PRO A 79 27.89 -4.63 -3.33
CA PRO A 79 27.13 -5.13 -2.18
C PRO A 79 26.96 -4.06 -1.09
N LEU A 80 25.80 -4.02 -0.43
CA LEU A 80 25.47 -3.04 0.64
C LEU A 80 26.55 -2.90 1.73
N ASN A 81 27.12 -4.02 2.16
CA ASN A 81 28.06 -4.06 3.29
C ASN A 81 29.52 -3.90 2.86
N ARG A 82 29.77 -3.59 1.58
CA ARG A 82 31.13 -3.49 1.03
C ARG A 82 31.39 -2.10 0.49
N THR A 83 32.38 -1.46 1.07
CA THR A 83 33.04 -0.31 0.43
C THR A 83 33.93 -0.85 -0.69
N VAL A 84 33.62 -0.48 -1.93
CA VAL A 84 34.44 -0.87 -3.09
C VAL A 84 35.53 0.18 -3.30
N LYS A 85 36.77 -0.27 -3.49
CA LYS A 85 37.90 0.63 -3.79
C LYS A 85 37.78 1.19 -5.21
N GLU A 86 38.24 2.42 -5.40
CA GLU A 86 38.23 3.10 -6.71
C GLU A 86 38.88 2.24 -7.81
N GLU A 87 39.99 1.57 -7.49
CA GLU A 87 40.72 0.67 -8.38
C GLU A 87 39.87 -0.50 -8.91
N GLU A 88 38.97 -1.05 -8.08
CA GLU A 88 38.10 -2.15 -8.46
C GLU A 88 36.99 -1.69 -9.40
N ILE A 89 36.44 -0.49 -9.16
CA ILE A 89 35.43 0.12 -10.04
C ILE A 89 36.07 0.49 -11.39
N GLN A 90 37.26 1.10 -11.36
CA GLN A 90 38.00 1.43 -12.58
C GLN A 90 38.38 0.18 -13.37
N HIS A 91 38.85 -0.88 -12.71
CA HIS A 91 39.15 -2.12 -13.39
C HIS A 91 37.88 -2.71 -14.03
N ALA A 92 36.78 -2.81 -13.29
CA ALA A 92 35.58 -3.45 -13.80
C ALA A 92 34.84 -2.64 -14.90
N LEU A 93 34.78 -1.32 -14.78
CA LEU A 93 34.08 -0.46 -15.77
C LEU A 93 34.95 -0.13 -17.00
N LEU A 94 36.28 -0.10 -16.86
CA LEU A 94 37.18 0.37 -17.93
C LEU A 94 37.88 -0.78 -18.68
N LEU A 95 37.42 -2.03 -18.57
CA LEU A 95 38.01 -3.19 -19.25
C LEU A 95 38.05 -3.05 -20.78
N GLY A 96 37.24 -2.16 -21.37
CA GLY A 96 37.22 -1.84 -22.81
C GLY A 96 37.70 -0.42 -23.20
N VAL A 97 38.16 0.41 -22.26
CA VAL A 97 38.58 1.81 -22.55
C VAL A 97 40.05 1.85 -23.01
N PRO A 98 40.41 2.55 -24.10
CA PRO A 98 41.80 2.73 -24.51
C PRO A 98 42.67 3.37 -23.42
N LYS A 99 43.90 2.87 -23.21
CA LYS A 99 44.81 3.34 -22.12
C LYS A 99 45.04 4.86 -22.08
N ARG A 100 44.96 5.56 -23.22
CA ARG A 100 45.11 7.03 -23.31
C ARG A 100 43.98 7.81 -22.64
N GLN A 101 42.77 7.23 -22.54
CA GLN A 101 41.61 7.86 -21.91
C GLN A 101 41.49 7.48 -20.43
N LYS A 102 42.20 6.45 -19.95
CA LYS A 102 42.22 6.06 -18.53
C LYS A 102 43.00 7.04 -17.64
N SER A 103 43.82 7.92 -18.22
CA SER A 103 44.76 8.79 -17.50
C SER A 103 44.32 10.25 -17.38
N CYS A 104 43.08 10.60 -17.75
CA CYS A 104 42.60 11.97 -17.60
C CYS A 104 42.28 12.26 -16.12
N GLU A 105 43.25 12.83 -15.40
CA GLU A 105 43.18 13.24 -13.98
C GLU A 105 42.00 14.19 -13.64
N GLY A 106 41.34 14.77 -14.65
CA GLY A 106 40.13 15.58 -14.49
C GLY A 106 38.83 14.76 -14.36
N GLU A 107 38.73 13.58 -14.97
CA GLU A 107 37.50 12.77 -14.96
C GLU A 107 37.38 11.92 -13.69
N SER A 108 38.51 11.48 -13.13
CA SER A 108 38.54 10.88 -11.80
C SER A 108 38.04 11.84 -10.73
N SER A 109 38.12 13.16 -10.91
CA SER A 109 37.57 14.15 -9.97
C SER A 109 36.03 14.26 -10.00
N ARG A 110 35.40 14.12 -11.19
CA ARG A 110 33.94 14.08 -11.36
C ARG A 110 33.36 12.73 -10.97
N PHE A 111 34.06 11.65 -11.32
CA PHE A 111 33.77 10.30 -10.81
C PHE A 111 33.95 10.24 -9.28
N ARG A 112 35.00 10.88 -8.73
CA ARG A 112 35.18 11.09 -7.28
C ARG A 112 34.07 11.90 -6.66
N SER A 113 33.57 12.96 -7.29
CA SER A 113 32.46 13.74 -6.72
C SER A 113 31.20 12.89 -6.56
N CYS A 114 30.84 12.12 -7.58
CA CYS A 114 29.67 11.24 -7.56
C CYS A 114 29.85 10.03 -6.62
N CYS A 115 31.03 9.37 -6.63
CA CYS A 115 31.33 8.24 -5.75
C CYS A 115 31.65 8.64 -4.29
N GLN A 116 32.37 9.74 -4.04
CA GLN A 116 32.67 10.22 -2.67
C GLN A 116 31.44 10.74 -1.94
N LEU A 117 30.39 11.18 -2.65
CA LEU A 117 29.10 11.56 -2.05
C LEU A 117 28.43 10.39 -1.30
N ARG A 118 28.79 9.13 -1.57
CA ARG A 118 28.29 7.94 -0.82
C ARG A 118 29.34 7.24 0.08
N LEU A 119 30.64 7.39 -0.19
CA LEU A 119 31.68 6.59 0.49
C LEU A 119 32.11 7.11 1.88
N LYS A 120 31.67 8.30 2.33
CA LYS A 120 31.92 8.79 3.70
C LYS A 120 30.72 8.53 4.62
N ARG A 121 30.96 7.86 5.76
CA ARG A 121 30.02 7.81 6.90
C ARG A 121 29.53 9.23 7.23
N PRO A 122 28.23 9.42 7.57
CA PRO A 122 27.62 10.74 7.63
C PRO A 122 28.03 11.48 8.91
N ALA A 123 29.13 12.23 8.86
CA ALA A 123 29.33 13.35 9.75
C ALA A 123 28.61 14.55 9.14
N ALA A 124 27.45 14.88 9.71
CA ALA A 124 26.73 16.16 9.60
C ALA A 124 27.07 17.03 8.38
N LEU A 125 26.42 16.75 7.25
CA LEU A 125 26.21 17.70 6.16
C LEU A 125 24.70 17.97 6.06
N PRO A 126 24.29 19.18 5.67
CA PRO A 126 22.90 19.62 5.81
C PRO A 126 22.00 18.82 4.88
N SER A 127 21.28 17.84 5.44
CA SER A 127 19.97 17.27 5.05
C SER A 127 19.46 17.33 3.59
N LYS A 128 20.33 17.36 2.57
CA LYS A 128 19.95 17.46 1.15
C LYS A 128 20.32 16.23 0.31
N VAL A 129 21.09 15.29 0.84
CA VAL A 129 21.48 14.06 0.13
C VAL A 129 20.64 12.90 0.68
N GLY A 130 19.60 12.54 -0.07
CA GLY A 130 18.48 11.72 0.38
C GLY A 130 17.13 12.38 0.08
N ARG A 131 17.13 13.68 -0.22
CA ARG A 131 16.05 14.27 -1.00
C ARG A 131 16.26 13.77 -2.43
N ARG A 132 15.27 13.04 -2.96
CA ARG A 132 14.96 13.08 -4.40
C ARG A 132 15.16 14.56 -4.76
N CYS A 133 16.05 14.90 -5.70
CA CYS A 133 16.07 16.25 -6.23
C CYS A 133 14.60 16.61 -6.44
N CYS A 134 14.15 17.69 -5.80
CA CYS A 134 13.00 18.38 -6.35
C CYS A 134 13.48 18.73 -7.76
N LEU A 135 13.20 17.86 -8.73
CA LEU A 135 12.78 18.36 -10.00
C LEU A 135 11.59 19.21 -9.62
N ASP A 136 11.83 20.51 -9.47
CA ASP A 136 10.78 21.48 -9.64
C ASP A 136 10.30 21.20 -11.08
N GLN A 137 9.24 20.40 -11.17
CA GLN A 137 8.63 19.99 -12.43
C GLN A 137 7.85 21.19 -12.97
N GLU A 138 8.56 22.18 -13.51
CA GLU A 138 7.99 23.43 -14.04
C GLU A 138 7.52 23.29 -15.51
N ALA A 139 6.97 22.13 -15.88
CA ALA A 139 6.31 21.89 -17.18
C ALA A 139 4.82 21.52 -17.03
N TRP A 140 4.28 21.69 -15.82
CA TRP A 140 2.87 21.59 -15.49
C TRP A 140 2.37 23.02 -15.25
N GLU A 141 1.11 23.36 -15.59
CA GLU A 141 0.43 24.40 -14.81
C GLU A 141 0.58 23.92 -13.36
N GLY A 142 1.51 24.52 -12.61
CA GLY A 142 1.98 23.94 -11.36
C GLY A 142 0.81 23.57 -10.44
N PRO A 143 1.04 22.72 -9.42
CA PRO A 143 -0.05 22.24 -8.56
C PRO A 143 -0.92 23.40 -8.13
N MET A 144 -2.24 23.23 -8.27
CA MET A 144 -3.20 24.20 -7.79
C MET A 144 -2.88 24.53 -6.32
N GLU A 145 -3.23 25.73 -5.87
CA GLU A 145 -2.94 26.14 -4.49
C GLU A 145 -3.43 25.11 -3.45
N GLN A 146 -4.58 24.49 -3.73
CA GLN A 146 -5.14 23.38 -2.95
C GLN A 146 -4.25 22.13 -2.94
N GLU A 147 -3.72 21.69 -4.09
CA GLU A 147 -2.80 20.55 -4.16
C GLU A 147 -1.49 20.83 -3.41
N LYS A 148 -0.97 22.06 -3.53
CA LYS A 148 0.23 22.51 -2.82
C LYS A 148 0.00 22.52 -1.30
N THR A 149 -1.13 23.04 -0.85
CA THR A 149 -1.52 23.04 0.57
C THR A 149 -1.56 21.61 1.12
N ILE A 150 -2.21 20.67 0.43
CA ILE A 150 -2.25 19.27 0.88
C ILE A 150 -0.87 18.62 0.86
N SER A 151 -0.06 18.90 -0.16
CA SER A 151 1.33 18.43 -0.21
C SER A 151 2.16 18.97 0.96
N ASP A 152 2.00 20.23 1.34
CA ASP A 152 2.72 20.85 2.45
C ASP A 152 2.25 20.32 3.82
N ILE A 153 0.95 20.05 4.01
CA ILE A 153 0.43 19.35 5.19
C ILE A 153 1.02 17.92 5.25
N ASP A 154 0.93 17.17 4.14
CA ASP A 154 1.44 15.80 4.04
C ASP A 154 2.95 15.75 4.36
N ARG A 155 3.75 16.77 4.04
CA ARG A 155 5.19 16.83 4.35
C ARG A 155 5.51 16.79 5.84
N VAL A 156 4.64 17.32 6.69
CA VAL A 156 4.87 17.44 8.14
C VAL A 156 3.95 16.57 8.98
N SER A 157 2.86 16.08 8.38
CA SER A 157 1.90 15.21 9.04
C SER A 157 2.47 13.82 9.31
N ILE A 158 1.97 13.20 10.38
CA ILE A 158 2.14 11.77 10.67
C ILE A 158 1.18 10.89 9.83
N ALA A 159 0.16 11.50 9.24
CA ALA A 159 -0.77 10.90 8.31
C ALA A 159 -0.31 11.13 6.88
N ASN A 160 -0.88 10.35 5.97
CA ASN A 160 -0.61 10.45 4.55
C ASN A 160 -1.83 11.05 3.88
N LEU A 161 -1.66 12.22 3.26
CA LEU A 161 -2.70 12.94 2.51
C LEU A 161 -2.22 13.18 1.08
N LYS A 162 -3.02 12.80 0.10
CA LYS A 162 -2.72 13.01 -1.32
C LYS A 162 -3.93 13.60 -2.02
N LEU A 163 -3.67 14.60 -2.84
CA LEU A 163 -4.63 15.20 -3.73
C LEU A 163 -3.92 15.50 -5.04
N THR A 164 -4.46 14.97 -6.12
CA THR A 164 -4.04 15.26 -7.48
C THR A 164 -5.28 15.55 -8.31
N LEU A 165 -5.32 16.70 -8.95
CA LEU A 165 -6.39 17.13 -9.82
C LEU A 165 -6.17 16.53 -11.23
N LEU A 166 -7.12 15.74 -11.69
CA LEU A 166 -7.05 15.04 -12.97
C LEU A 166 -7.78 15.82 -14.06
N ASN A 167 -9.04 16.19 -13.79
CA ASN A 167 -9.91 16.95 -14.69
C ASN A 167 -10.81 17.92 -13.91
N LYS A 168 -10.58 19.23 -14.04
CA LYS A 168 -11.40 20.28 -13.38
C LYS A 168 -12.90 20.19 -13.71
N LYS A 169 -13.24 19.68 -14.90
CA LYS A 169 -14.61 19.54 -15.40
C LYS A 169 -15.27 18.22 -15.04
N GLY A 170 -14.52 17.24 -14.51
CA GLY A 170 -15.06 15.94 -14.13
C GLY A 170 -16.18 16.07 -13.09
N ARG A 171 -17.20 15.22 -13.19
CA ARG A 171 -18.33 15.21 -12.25
C ARG A 171 -18.04 14.41 -10.99
N ILE A 172 -17.15 13.42 -11.04
CA ILE A 172 -16.87 12.51 -9.91
C ILE A 172 -15.63 13.00 -9.17
N TRP A 173 -15.86 13.51 -7.97
CA TRP A 173 -14.83 13.96 -7.04
C TRP A 173 -14.67 12.94 -5.92
N THR A 174 -13.44 12.76 -5.44
CA THR A 174 -13.15 11.78 -4.40
C THR A 174 -12.67 12.47 -3.14
N ALA A 175 -12.96 11.89 -1.97
CA ALA A 175 -12.36 12.20 -0.68
C ALA A 175 -12.31 10.91 0.16
N ILE A 176 -11.37 10.03 -0.17
CA ILE A 176 -11.44 8.60 0.21
C ILE A 176 -10.42 8.26 1.32
N SER A 177 -10.78 7.34 2.21
CA SER A 177 -9.86 6.80 3.21
C SER A 177 -9.13 5.56 2.70
N GLY A 178 -7.80 5.61 2.58
CA GLY A 178 -6.95 4.52 2.11
C GLY A 178 -6.60 4.59 0.62
N GLY A 179 -5.33 4.33 0.28
CA GLY A 179 -4.86 4.44 -1.12
C GLY A 179 -5.29 3.31 -2.05
N GLY A 180 -5.58 2.12 -1.52
CA GLY A 180 -6.00 0.99 -2.35
C GLY A 180 -7.37 1.17 -2.98
N ILE A 181 -8.32 1.72 -2.21
CA ILE A 181 -9.66 2.00 -2.70
C ILE A 181 -9.70 3.18 -3.68
N SER A 182 -8.81 4.17 -3.55
CA SER A 182 -8.71 5.27 -4.51
C SER A 182 -8.17 4.78 -5.86
N LEU A 183 -7.23 3.83 -5.85
CA LEU A 183 -6.80 3.14 -7.06
C LEU A 183 -7.90 2.29 -7.67
N LEU A 184 -8.64 1.53 -6.85
CA LEU A 184 -9.76 0.74 -7.31
C LEU A 184 -10.85 1.60 -7.97
N LEU A 185 -11.15 2.77 -7.41
CA LEU A 185 -12.10 3.69 -8.02
C LEU A 185 -11.59 4.19 -9.37
N GLY A 186 -10.31 4.54 -9.49
CA GLY A 186 -9.71 4.89 -10.78
C GLY A 186 -9.83 3.78 -11.82
N ASP A 187 -9.56 2.53 -11.42
CA ASP A 187 -9.69 1.36 -12.30
C ASP A 187 -11.13 1.14 -12.73
N THR A 188 -12.06 1.28 -11.79
CA THR A 188 -13.50 1.20 -12.09
C THR A 188 -13.88 2.30 -13.08
N MET A 189 -13.41 3.53 -12.88
CA MET A 189 -13.69 4.64 -13.80
C MET A 189 -13.13 4.39 -15.21
N LYS A 190 -11.96 3.74 -15.33
CA LYS A 190 -11.36 3.35 -16.62
C LYS A 190 -12.27 2.42 -17.43
N GLU A 191 -13.06 1.57 -16.78
CA GLU A 191 -14.03 0.69 -17.46
C GLU A 191 -15.27 1.43 -17.98
N TRP A 192 -15.57 2.62 -17.45
CA TRP A 192 -16.80 3.36 -17.76
C TRP A 192 -16.52 4.66 -18.53
N ASP A 193 -15.99 5.67 -17.84
CA ASP A 193 -15.70 6.99 -18.40
C ASP A 193 -14.68 7.69 -17.50
N LEU A 194 -13.40 7.57 -17.85
CA LEU A 194 -12.31 8.08 -17.04
C LEU A 194 -12.27 9.62 -17.00
N ASP A 195 -12.79 10.28 -18.05
CA ASP A 195 -12.80 11.75 -18.14
C ASP A 195 -13.73 12.39 -17.09
N GLU A 196 -14.69 11.63 -16.58
CA GLU A 196 -15.59 12.08 -15.51
C GLU A 196 -14.91 12.10 -14.13
N LEU A 197 -13.75 11.46 -13.97
CA LEU A 197 -12.99 11.47 -12.72
C LEU A 197 -12.21 12.78 -12.57
N ALA A 198 -12.61 13.58 -11.60
CA ALA A 198 -12.05 14.92 -11.44
C ALA A 198 -10.72 14.94 -10.68
N CYS A 199 -10.55 14.07 -9.68
CA CYS A 199 -9.35 14.03 -8.87
C CYS A 199 -9.03 12.61 -8.39
N TYR A 200 -7.74 12.38 -8.11
CA TYR A 200 -7.28 11.31 -7.27
C TYR A 200 -7.00 11.88 -5.88
N SER A 201 -7.73 11.42 -4.88
CA SER A 201 -7.51 11.89 -3.51
C SER A 201 -7.64 10.75 -2.50
N GLN A 202 -6.74 10.75 -1.52
CA GLN A 202 -6.83 9.82 -0.40
C GLN A 202 -6.21 10.39 0.88
N PHE A 203 -6.70 9.93 2.01
CA PHE A 203 -6.05 10.09 3.30
C PHE A 203 -5.95 8.76 4.05
N SER A 204 -4.88 8.55 4.82
CA SER A 204 -4.67 7.29 5.55
C SER A 204 -3.81 7.50 6.80
N GLY A 205 -3.94 6.58 7.76
CA GLY A 205 -3.23 6.64 9.03
C GLY A 205 -3.95 7.51 10.08
N PRO A 206 -3.30 7.84 11.21
CA PRO A 206 -3.89 8.64 12.27
C PRO A 206 -3.93 10.12 11.85
N VAL A 207 -4.97 10.52 11.11
CA VAL A 207 -5.11 11.88 10.60
C VAL A 207 -5.69 12.81 11.68
N PRO A 208 -4.95 13.86 12.11
CA PRO A 208 -5.45 14.86 13.03
C PRO A 208 -6.68 15.60 12.49
N ALA A 209 -7.55 16.03 13.40
CA ALA A 209 -8.81 16.64 13.00
C ALA A 209 -8.68 17.89 12.10
N PRO A 210 -7.74 18.83 12.36
CA PRO A 210 -7.52 19.99 11.50
C PRO A 210 -7.03 19.64 10.09
N GLU A 211 -6.29 18.55 9.93
CA GLU A 211 -5.73 18.17 8.63
C GLU A 211 -6.81 17.56 7.72
N ILE A 212 -7.72 16.76 8.30
CA ILE A 212 -8.93 16.31 7.57
C ILE A 212 -9.75 17.52 7.13
N TYR A 213 -9.89 18.55 7.97
CA TYR A 213 -10.63 19.75 7.60
C TYR A 213 -10.02 20.44 6.37
N GLU A 214 -8.72 20.72 6.37
CA GLU A 214 -8.04 21.34 5.22
C GLU A 214 -8.09 20.43 3.98
N PHE A 215 -8.02 19.10 4.16
CA PHE A 215 -8.16 18.14 3.07
C PHE A 215 -9.52 18.22 2.38
N PHE A 216 -10.62 18.17 3.13
CA PHE A 216 -11.96 18.30 2.57
C PHE A 216 -12.18 19.69 1.98
N LYS A 217 -11.75 20.75 2.68
CA LYS A 217 -11.86 22.14 2.19
C LYS A 217 -11.19 22.31 0.81
N ALA A 218 -9.97 21.82 0.65
CA ALA A 218 -9.24 21.86 -0.62
C ALA A 218 -10.03 21.20 -1.77
N ILE A 219 -10.63 20.04 -1.51
CA ILE A 219 -11.44 19.31 -2.50
C ILE A 219 -12.72 20.09 -2.83
N LEU A 220 -13.45 20.57 -1.83
CA LEU A 220 -14.69 21.32 -2.03
C LEU A 220 -14.45 22.64 -2.78
N GLU A 221 -13.37 23.35 -2.46
CA GLU A 221 -12.99 24.58 -3.16
C GLU A 221 -12.71 24.32 -4.64
N LEU A 222 -11.95 23.28 -4.97
CA LEU A 222 -11.69 22.88 -6.36
C LEU A 222 -12.98 22.45 -7.07
N MET A 223 -13.81 21.64 -6.40
CA MET A 223 -15.07 21.12 -6.94
C MET A 223 -16.04 22.23 -7.33
N LEU A 224 -16.03 23.35 -6.59
CA LEU A 224 -16.92 24.49 -6.78
C LEU A 224 -16.43 25.53 -7.80
N GLN A 225 -15.24 25.38 -8.39
CA GLN A 225 -14.72 26.34 -9.39
C GLN A 225 -15.50 26.28 -10.71
N GLU A 226 -15.87 25.07 -11.16
CA GLU A 226 -16.58 24.83 -12.42
C GLU A 226 -17.98 24.29 -12.15
N LYS A 227 -19.00 24.80 -12.82
CA LYS A 227 -20.36 24.23 -12.73
C LYS A 227 -20.53 23.10 -13.74
N SER A 228 -21.40 22.14 -13.42
CA SER A 228 -21.81 21.08 -14.33
C SER A 228 -23.33 21.10 -14.48
N GLU A 229 -23.84 21.03 -15.71
CA GLU A 229 -25.28 20.98 -15.99
C GLU A 229 -25.94 19.74 -15.39
N ASN A 230 -25.20 18.62 -15.36
CA ASN A 230 -25.65 17.36 -14.78
C ASN A 230 -25.36 17.25 -13.27
N GLY A 231 -24.89 18.33 -12.63
CA GLY A 231 -24.41 18.29 -11.25
C GLY A 231 -23.08 17.53 -11.10
N LYS A 232 -22.61 17.44 -9.85
CA LYS A 232 -21.37 16.73 -9.49
C LYS A 232 -21.60 15.81 -8.29
N VAL A 233 -20.73 14.82 -8.12
CA VAL A 233 -20.82 13.82 -7.05
C VAL A 233 -19.53 13.81 -6.26
N LEU A 234 -19.62 13.93 -4.94
CA LEU A 234 -18.51 13.71 -4.02
C LEU A 234 -18.59 12.29 -3.46
N PHE A 235 -17.67 11.43 -3.87
CA PHE A 235 -17.51 10.08 -3.35
C PHE A 235 -16.58 10.09 -2.12
N THR A 236 -17.06 9.61 -0.99
CA THR A 236 -16.30 9.53 0.26
C THR A 236 -16.57 8.23 1.04
N GLY A 237 -15.72 7.95 2.02
CA GLY A 237 -15.74 6.70 2.81
C GLY A 237 -14.79 5.63 2.24
N SER A 238 -14.57 4.55 3.01
CA SER A 238 -13.90 3.31 2.57
C SER A 238 -13.58 2.35 3.74
N GLN A 239 -12.81 2.81 4.74
CA GLN A 239 -12.37 2.02 5.90
C GLN A 239 -12.45 2.84 7.20
N ALA A 240 -12.07 2.30 8.37
CA ALA A 240 -12.56 2.59 9.73
C ALA A 240 -12.71 4.05 10.22
N LEU A 241 -12.21 5.05 9.48
CA LEU A 241 -12.71 6.42 9.59
C LEU A 241 -13.97 6.59 8.73
N ASP A 242 -15.06 5.99 9.24
CA ASP A 242 -16.41 6.21 8.74
C ASP A 242 -16.76 7.71 8.79
N VAL A 243 -17.59 8.17 7.88
CA VAL A 243 -18.28 9.46 7.96
C VAL A 243 -19.06 9.58 9.30
N VAL A 244 -19.42 8.46 9.94
CA VAL A 244 -19.89 8.41 11.33
C VAL A 244 -18.86 8.92 12.35
N THR A 245 -17.55 8.76 12.12
CA THR A 245 -16.48 9.41 12.90
C THR A 245 -16.42 10.90 12.60
N MET A 246 -16.57 11.31 11.33
CA MET A 246 -16.64 12.72 10.95
C MET A 246 -17.85 13.45 11.58
N ILE A 247 -18.96 12.74 11.80
CA ILE A 247 -20.19 13.33 12.35
C ILE A 247 -20.27 13.20 13.87
N LYS A 248 -19.85 12.07 14.46
CA LYS A 248 -19.74 11.94 15.94
C LYS A 248 -18.76 12.94 16.53
N LEU A 249 -17.79 13.44 15.76
CA LEU A 249 -16.76 14.31 16.29
C LEU A 249 -17.25 15.69 16.72
N LYS A 250 -18.41 16.23 16.26
CA LYS A 250 -18.90 17.60 16.60
C LYS A 250 -17.77 18.65 16.76
N LYS A 251 -16.69 18.51 16.00
CA LYS A 251 -15.46 19.31 16.07
C LYS A 251 -14.89 19.42 14.68
N MET A 252 -14.78 20.66 14.19
CA MET A 252 -14.12 21.16 12.97
C MET A 252 -14.43 20.46 11.62
N GLN A 253 -14.67 19.16 11.50
CA GLN A 253 -14.80 18.46 10.20
C GLN A 253 -16.20 18.54 9.60
N GLY A 254 -17.27 18.25 10.36
CA GLY A 254 -18.66 18.52 9.91
C GLY A 254 -18.90 20.00 9.62
N ARG A 255 -18.10 20.88 10.25
CA ARG A 255 -18.10 22.33 10.00
C ARG A 255 -17.79 22.67 8.55
N VAL A 256 -16.94 21.90 7.84
CA VAL A 256 -16.61 22.20 6.44
C VAL A 256 -17.80 21.99 5.54
N LEU A 257 -18.53 20.87 5.70
CA LEU A 257 -19.74 20.64 4.94
C LEU A 257 -20.79 21.70 5.31
N ASP A 258 -20.90 22.06 6.59
CA ASP A 258 -21.87 23.06 7.08
C ASP A 258 -21.58 24.45 6.51
N GLU A 259 -20.30 24.83 6.42
CA GLU A 259 -19.82 26.10 5.88
C GLU A 259 -20.07 26.20 4.37
N TYR A 260 -19.96 25.07 3.66
CA TYR A 260 -20.09 25.03 2.20
C TYR A 260 -21.50 24.64 1.73
N LYS A 261 -22.42 24.23 2.62
CA LYS A 261 -23.68 23.58 2.24
C LYS A 261 -24.52 24.34 1.22
N GLU A 262 -24.67 25.65 1.37
CA GLU A 262 -25.47 26.45 0.43
C GLU A 262 -24.81 26.50 -0.95
N ARG A 263 -23.49 26.65 -1.01
CA ARG A 263 -22.72 26.60 -2.26
C ARG A 263 -22.80 25.22 -2.92
N LEU A 264 -22.78 24.15 -2.13
CA LEU A 264 -22.94 22.79 -2.63
C LEU A 264 -24.33 22.56 -3.24
N ARG A 265 -25.39 23.08 -2.59
CA ARG A 265 -26.76 23.04 -3.14
C ARG A 265 -26.87 23.81 -4.45
N GLU A 266 -26.35 25.05 -4.50
CA GLU A 266 -26.35 25.89 -5.70
C GLU A 266 -25.58 25.26 -6.87
N ALA A 267 -24.55 24.46 -6.57
CA ALA A 267 -23.75 23.75 -7.56
C ALA A 267 -24.33 22.37 -7.94
N ASN A 268 -25.52 22.00 -7.45
CA ASN A 268 -26.16 20.70 -7.67
C ASN A 268 -25.22 19.51 -7.33
N ILE A 269 -24.59 19.57 -6.16
CA ILE A 269 -23.68 18.54 -5.67
C ILE A 269 -24.47 17.49 -4.89
N SER A 270 -24.14 16.22 -5.09
CA SER A 270 -24.59 15.09 -4.27
C SER A 270 -23.39 14.38 -3.62
N ILE A 271 -23.63 13.67 -2.52
CA ILE A 271 -22.59 12.97 -1.76
C ILE A 271 -22.92 11.49 -1.71
N ILE A 272 -21.94 10.64 -2.04
CA ILE A 272 -22.01 9.19 -1.86
C ILE A 272 -21.03 8.81 -0.74
N ILE A 273 -21.54 8.08 0.24
CA ILE A 273 -20.78 7.55 1.38
C ILE A 273 -20.82 6.04 1.32
N ARG A 274 -19.65 5.38 1.36
CA ARG A 274 -19.53 3.93 1.43
C ARG A 274 -18.56 3.50 2.54
N SER A 275 -18.93 2.54 3.39
CA SER A 275 -18.03 2.03 4.44
C SER A 275 -18.04 0.50 4.55
N THR A 276 -16.85 -0.12 4.57
CA THR A 276 -16.70 -1.56 4.84
C THR A 276 -16.58 -1.89 6.33
N VAL A 277 -16.45 -0.87 7.19
CA VAL A 277 -16.21 -1.02 8.63
C VAL A 277 -17.35 -0.37 9.41
N GLY A 278 -17.88 -1.06 10.43
CA GLY A 278 -18.94 -0.54 11.31
C GLY A 278 -20.35 -0.51 10.69
N VAL A 279 -20.50 -0.94 9.43
CA VAL A 279 -21.76 -0.94 8.65
C VAL A 279 -22.11 -2.35 8.12
N VAL A 280 -21.32 -3.38 8.44
CA VAL A 280 -21.60 -4.77 7.98
C VAL A 280 -22.85 -5.36 8.67
N SER A 281 -23.29 -4.78 9.79
CA SER A 281 -24.59 -5.13 10.37
C SER A 281 -25.70 -4.34 9.68
N SER A 282 -26.81 -5.02 9.37
CA SER A 282 -28.07 -4.53 8.79
C SER A 282 -28.77 -3.39 9.55
N LYS A 283 -28.08 -2.74 10.47
CA LYS A 283 -28.50 -1.58 11.25
C LYS A 283 -27.73 -0.37 10.75
N ASN A 284 -28.21 0.20 9.65
CA ASN A 284 -27.96 1.59 9.25
C ASN A 284 -28.45 2.62 10.30
N ASP A 285 -28.72 2.19 11.55
CA ASP A 285 -29.44 2.88 12.62
C ASP A 285 -28.65 4.04 13.24
N LYS A 286 -27.57 4.51 12.61
CA LYS A 286 -26.78 5.68 13.06
C LYS A 286 -26.33 6.57 11.92
N VAL A 287 -27.13 6.69 10.84
CA VAL A 287 -27.06 7.89 10.00
C VAL A 287 -27.53 9.05 10.89
N PRO A 288 -26.67 10.03 11.22
CA PRO A 288 -27.06 11.09 12.13
C PRO A 288 -28.19 11.91 11.51
N ASP A 289 -29.25 12.17 12.27
CA ASP A 289 -30.43 12.94 11.81
C ASP A 289 -30.02 14.30 11.21
N GLU A 290 -28.89 14.84 11.67
CA GLU A 290 -28.28 16.07 11.16
C GLU A 290 -27.95 16.01 9.65
N LEU A 291 -27.63 14.84 9.08
CA LEU A 291 -27.38 14.69 7.64
C LEU A 291 -28.65 14.86 6.80
N PHE A 292 -29.82 14.46 7.31
CA PHE A 292 -31.09 14.64 6.62
C PHE A 292 -31.52 16.12 6.61
N ASN A 293 -31.06 16.90 7.58
CA ASN A 293 -31.32 18.34 7.68
C ASN A 293 -30.38 19.20 6.82
N PHE A 294 -29.41 18.59 6.14
CA PHE A 294 -28.39 19.28 5.35
C PHE A 294 -28.88 19.80 4.00
N GLY A 295 -30.04 19.34 3.51
CA GLY A 295 -30.65 19.78 2.25
C GLY A 295 -29.80 19.54 1.00
N ILE A 296 -28.81 18.64 1.09
CA ILE A 296 -28.00 18.13 -0.02
C ILE A 296 -28.36 16.64 -0.19
N PRO A 297 -28.47 16.10 -1.41
CA PRO A 297 -28.65 14.67 -1.61
C PRO A 297 -27.44 13.88 -1.08
N ILE A 298 -27.64 13.06 -0.04
CA ILE A 298 -26.62 12.21 0.56
C ILE A 298 -27.10 10.75 0.50
N TYR A 299 -26.27 9.88 -0.09
CA TYR A 299 -26.54 8.45 -0.24
C TYR A 299 -25.50 7.65 0.54
N ILE A 300 -25.96 6.69 1.35
CA ILE A 300 -25.10 5.91 2.24
C ILE A 300 -25.25 4.42 1.93
N PHE A 301 -24.11 3.77 1.73
CA PHE A 301 -24.02 2.36 1.35
C PHE A 301 -23.05 1.62 2.28
N GLY A 302 -23.34 0.35 2.55
CA GLY A 302 -22.39 -0.53 3.23
C GLY A 302 -21.34 -1.05 2.25
N GLY A 303 -20.31 -1.73 2.79
CA GLY A 303 -19.33 -2.49 2.01
C GLY A 303 -19.94 -3.67 1.26
N ASP A 304 -21.24 -3.91 1.43
CA ASP A 304 -22.00 -4.90 0.70
C ASP A 304 -22.32 -4.50 -0.74
N VAL A 305 -22.28 -3.20 -1.03
CA VAL A 305 -22.51 -2.66 -2.36
C VAL A 305 -21.16 -2.56 -3.09
N PRO A 306 -20.99 -3.22 -4.26
CA PRO A 306 -19.76 -3.15 -5.05
C PRO A 306 -19.43 -1.72 -5.52
N VAL A 307 -18.14 -1.42 -5.73
CA VAL A 307 -17.70 -0.07 -6.13
C VAL A 307 -18.23 0.29 -7.52
N LYS A 308 -18.28 -0.66 -8.45
CA LYS A 308 -18.83 -0.45 -9.81
C LYS A 308 -20.28 0.03 -9.80
N GLU A 309 -21.10 -0.46 -8.88
CA GLU A 309 -22.51 -0.08 -8.77
C GLU A 309 -22.65 1.38 -8.33
N LEU A 310 -21.74 1.85 -7.48
CA LEU A 310 -21.73 3.24 -7.03
C LEU A 310 -21.24 4.20 -8.11
N VAL A 311 -20.22 3.81 -8.87
CA VAL A 311 -19.79 4.57 -10.06
C VAL A 311 -20.92 4.66 -11.08
N HIS A 312 -21.60 3.54 -11.34
CA HIS A 312 -22.76 3.51 -12.22
C HIS A 312 -23.87 4.47 -11.75
N PHE A 313 -24.19 4.40 -10.47
CA PHE A 313 -25.18 5.26 -9.82
C PHE A 313 -24.79 6.75 -9.94
N ALA A 314 -23.52 7.08 -9.70
CA ALA A 314 -22.99 8.44 -9.79
C ALA A 314 -23.04 9.01 -11.22
N LEU A 315 -22.69 8.21 -12.23
CA LEU A 315 -22.63 8.66 -13.63
C LEU A 315 -24.02 8.85 -14.26
N ARG A 316 -24.98 7.94 -13.96
CA ARG A 316 -26.25 7.84 -14.69
C ARG A 316 -27.47 8.45 -13.98
N GLN A 317 -27.37 8.82 -12.69
CA GLN A 317 -28.46 9.42 -11.90
C GLN A 317 -29.84 8.72 -12.05
N LYS A 318 -29.86 7.41 -12.32
CA LYS A 318 -31.10 6.66 -12.55
C LYS A 318 -31.13 5.42 -11.67
N THR A 319 -32.18 5.39 -10.83
CA THR A 319 -32.59 4.36 -9.88
C THR A 319 -31.52 3.94 -8.88
N VAL A 320 -31.78 4.19 -7.59
CA VAL A 320 -31.13 3.47 -6.48
C VAL A 320 -31.18 1.97 -6.85
N PRO A 321 -30.07 1.22 -6.77
CA PRO A 321 -30.05 -0.19 -7.17
C PRO A 321 -31.19 -0.95 -6.48
N LEU A 322 -32.25 -1.22 -7.26
CA LEU A 322 -33.40 -2.01 -6.85
C LEU A 322 -32.95 -3.47 -6.86
N ASN A 323 -33.04 -4.13 -5.70
CA ASN A 323 -32.53 -5.48 -5.38
C ASN A 323 -31.08 -5.56 -4.86
N VAL A 324 -30.63 -4.64 -4.01
CA VAL A 324 -29.69 -5.05 -2.97
C VAL A 324 -30.49 -5.91 -1.98
N PRO A 325 -30.16 -7.20 -1.76
CA PRO A 325 -30.96 -8.06 -0.91
C PRO A 325 -30.94 -7.54 0.52
N LEU A 326 -32.02 -6.90 0.93
CA LEU A 326 -32.40 -6.65 2.33
C LEU A 326 -32.87 -7.97 2.96
N ILE A 327 -32.05 -9.04 2.86
CA ILE A 327 -32.37 -10.34 3.44
C ILE A 327 -31.07 -11.00 3.91
N CYS A 328 -30.81 -10.90 5.22
CA CYS A 328 -30.51 -12.09 5.98
C CYS A 328 -31.63 -12.19 7.02
N ARG A 329 -32.66 -12.98 6.73
CA ARG A 329 -33.56 -13.46 7.79
C ARG A 329 -32.66 -14.11 8.83
N THR A 330 -32.85 -13.73 10.09
CA THR A 330 -32.38 -14.49 11.24
C THR A 330 -32.56 -15.97 10.94
N MET A 331 -31.47 -16.68 10.64
CA MET A 331 -31.48 -18.13 10.78
C MET A 331 -31.65 -18.38 12.26
N ASP A 332 -32.78 -18.99 12.61
CA ASP A 332 -32.99 -19.57 13.93
C ASP A 332 -31.75 -20.39 14.28
N ILE A 333 -31.11 -20.01 15.38
CA ILE A 333 -30.04 -20.76 15.99
C ILE A 333 -30.63 -22.12 16.35
N PRO A 334 -30.23 -23.24 15.73
CA PRO A 334 -30.64 -24.54 16.24
C PRO A 334 -29.93 -24.70 17.58
N SER A 335 -30.68 -24.64 18.66
CA SER A 335 -30.26 -25.17 19.95
C SER A 335 -30.14 -26.68 19.82
N ASN A 336 -29.01 -27.16 19.34
CA ASN A 336 -28.62 -28.54 19.56
C ASN A 336 -27.13 -28.65 19.80
N SER A 337 -26.82 -28.93 21.05
CA SER A 337 -25.55 -29.37 21.59
C SER A 337 -25.11 -30.67 20.93
N GLY A 338 -24.43 -30.56 19.79
CA GLY A 338 -23.61 -31.63 19.22
C GLY A 338 -22.18 -31.14 19.15
N ARG A 339 -21.29 -31.67 20.01
CA ARG A 339 -19.86 -31.42 19.91
C ARG A 339 -19.38 -31.90 18.54
N VAL A 340 -19.20 -30.97 17.61
CA VAL A 340 -18.38 -31.22 16.42
C VAL A 340 -16.94 -31.32 16.91
N SER A 341 -16.36 -32.51 16.78
CA SER A 341 -14.94 -32.71 17.00
C SER A 341 -14.16 -31.81 16.04
N LEU A 342 -13.35 -30.90 16.62
CA LEU A 342 -12.37 -30.13 15.88
C LEU A 342 -11.52 -31.09 15.04
N PRO A 343 -11.19 -30.77 13.78
CA PRO A 343 -10.26 -31.59 13.02
C PRO A 343 -8.95 -31.71 13.80
N LYS A 344 -8.52 -32.96 14.02
CA LYS A 344 -7.21 -33.25 14.62
C LYS A 344 -6.13 -32.69 13.70
N LEU A 345 -5.49 -31.59 14.11
CA LEU A 345 -4.25 -31.11 13.49
C LEU A 345 -3.15 -32.11 13.83
N ASN A 346 -2.82 -32.96 12.87
CA ASN A 346 -1.65 -33.84 12.93
C ASN A 346 -0.55 -33.26 12.03
N SER A 347 -0.05 -32.08 12.47
CA SER A 347 1.17 -31.33 12.14
C SER A 347 1.53 -30.94 10.69
N PRO A 348 1.66 -29.63 10.42
CA PRO A 348 2.77 -29.04 9.68
C PRO A 348 3.61 -28.25 10.69
N GLU A 349 4.71 -28.83 11.19
CA GLU A 349 5.51 -28.14 12.20
C GLU A 349 5.99 -26.80 11.65
N GLU A 350 5.75 -25.77 12.48
CA GLU A 350 6.07 -24.36 12.29
C GLU A 350 5.11 -23.52 11.44
N LEU A 351 3.80 -23.54 11.74
CA LEU A 351 2.93 -22.38 11.43
C LEU A 351 3.42 -21.12 12.21
N LEU A 352 3.63 -19.98 11.53
CA LEU A 352 4.24 -18.74 12.05
C LEU A 352 3.35 -18.13 13.14
N PHE A 353 2.04 -18.16 12.88
CA PHE A 353 1.00 -17.70 13.79
C PHE A 353 0.17 -18.90 14.28
N THR A 354 0.20 -19.11 15.58
CA THR A 354 -0.50 -20.16 16.34
C THR A 354 -1.31 -19.51 17.45
N ARG A 355 -2.16 -20.30 18.14
CA ARG A 355 -2.97 -19.75 19.25
C ARG A 355 -2.09 -19.41 20.45
N GLU A 356 -0.89 -19.97 20.50
CA GLU A 356 0.14 -19.79 21.52
C GLU A 356 1.15 -18.70 21.15
N THR A 357 1.07 -18.13 19.95
CA THR A 357 1.98 -17.07 19.51
C THR A 357 1.87 -15.86 20.44
N MET A 358 3.01 -15.44 20.98
CA MET A 358 3.16 -14.27 21.83
C MET A 358 3.93 -13.16 21.09
N ILE A 359 3.50 -11.92 21.28
CA ILE A 359 4.06 -10.73 20.62
C ILE A 359 4.65 -9.75 21.62
N VAL A 360 5.76 -9.13 21.24
CA VAL A 360 6.20 -7.85 21.81
C VAL A 360 5.67 -6.73 20.93
N ALA A 361 4.80 -5.88 21.49
CA ALA A 361 4.19 -4.75 20.80
C ALA A 361 5.03 -3.49 21.02
N VAL A 362 5.61 -2.94 19.96
CA VAL A 362 6.46 -1.74 20.03
C VAL A 362 5.65 -0.53 19.62
N GLY A 363 5.45 0.39 20.58
CA GLY A 363 4.54 1.51 20.46
C GLY A 363 3.39 1.41 21.47
N MET A 364 3.18 2.48 22.22
CA MET A 364 2.08 2.57 23.20
C MET A 364 0.81 3.04 22.50
N ILE A 365 -0.03 2.10 22.06
CA ILE A 365 -1.28 2.39 21.33
C ILE A 365 -2.44 1.67 22.06
N PRO A 366 -2.92 2.21 23.20
CA PRO A 366 -3.87 1.50 24.06
C PRO A 366 -5.15 1.02 23.37
N PRO A 367 -5.80 1.79 22.46
CA PRO A 367 -7.00 1.31 21.76
C PRO A 367 -6.72 0.10 20.86
N ALA A 368 -5.57 0.06 20.18
CA ALA A 368 -5.21 -1.08 19.33
C ALA A 368 -4.82 -2.30 20.16
N ILE A 369 -4.09 -2.08 21.27
CA ILE A 369 -3.75 -3.13 22.24
C ILE A 369 -5.04 -3.75 22.80
N GLN A 370 -5.99 -2.92 23.26
CA GLN A 370 -7.29 -3.39 23.73
C GLN A 370 -8.04 -4.16 22.64
N GLY A 371 -8.05 -3.68 21.39
CA GLY A 371 -8.68 -4.38 20.28
C GLY A 371 -8.06 -5.75 19.98
N ILE A 372 -6.75 -5.94 20.17
CA ILE A 372 -6.09 -7.25 20.04
C ILE A 372 -6.54 -8.18 21.17
N LEU A 373 -6.64 -7.67 22.40
CA LEU A 373 -7.11 -8.43 23.56
C LEU A 373 -8.58 -8.85 23.41
N ASP A 374 -9.43 -7.94 22.97
CA ASP A 374 -10.86 -8.22 22.72
C ASP A 374 -11.03 -9.31 21.65
N TYR A 375 -10.21 -9.26 20.59
CA TYR A 375 -10.20 -10.29 19.57
C TYR A 375 -9.80 -11.65 20.13
N ASP A 376 -8.71 -11.72 20.92
CA ASP A 376 -8.29 -12.97 21.54
C ASP A 376 -9.36 -13.54 22.48
N PHE A 377 -10.06 -12.66 23.22
CA PHE A 377 -11.15 -13.04 24.10
C PHE A 377 -12.34 -13.62 23.32
N ILE A 378 -12.80 -12.95 22.25
CA ILE A 378 -13.87 -13.46 21.37
C ILE A 378 -13.48 -14.79 20.70
N CYS A 379 -12.20 -14.95 20.36
CA CYS A 379 -11.65 -16.21 19.84
C CYS A 379 -11.51 -17.31 20.91
N GLN A 380 -11.93 -17.05 22.16
CA GLN A 380 -11.89 -17.95 23.31
C GLN A 380 -10.48 -18.50 23.56
N LYS A 381 -9.46 -17.64 23.43
CA LYS A 381 -8.09 -18.04 23.73
C LYS A 381 -7.88 -18.17 25.23
N LYS A 382 -7.06 -19.15 25.62
CA LYS A 382 -6.70 -19.39 27.02
C LYS A 382 -5.83 -18.27 27.60
N ARG A 383 -5.06 -17.59 26.74
CA ARG A 383 -4.16 -16.49 27.07
C ARG A 383 -4.21 -15.45 25.93
N HIS A 384 -4.05 -14.18 26.29
CA HIS A 384 -3.81 -13.10 25.32
C HIS A 384 -2.44 -13.22 24.66
N MET A 385 -2.29 -12.72 23.44
CA MET A 385 -1.03 -12.81 22.69
C MET A 385 0.01 -11.75 23.07
N ILE A 386 -0.35 -10.69 23.81
CA ILE A 386 0.60 -9.60 24.09
C ILE A 386 1.45 -9.96 25.32
N ALA A 387 2.74 -10.23 25.11
CA ALA A 387 3.68 -10.52 26.18
C ALA A 387 4.15 -9.24 26.88
N ALA A 388 4.50 -8.22 26.09
CA ALA A 388 5.02 -6.96 26.59
C ALA A 388 4.77 -5.82 25.61
N ILE A 389 4.78 -4.59 26.13
CA ILE A 389 4.75 -3.35 25.35
C ILE A 389 6.11 -2.67 25.45
N VAL A 390 6.63 -2.13 24.35
CA VAL A 390 7.86 -1.34 24.33
C VAL A 390 7.53 0.12 24.06
N ARG A 391 7.95 1.01 24.97
CA ARG A 391 7.80 2.46 24.84
C ARG A 391 9.13 3.15 25.22
N PRO A 392 9.81 3.80 24.26
CA PRO A 392 11.04 4.55 24.54
C PRO A 392 10.87 5.58 25.65
N GLY A 393 11.90 5.71 26.48
CA GLY A 393 11.93 6.72 27.55
C GLY A 393 10.96 6.48 28.71
N CYS A 394 10.21 5.37 28.75
CA CYS A 394 9.40 5.04 29.92
C CYS A 394 10.25 4.39 31.02
N LYS A 395 9.82 4.53 32.28
CA LYS A 395 10.26 3.65 33.36
C LYS A 395 9.53 2.31 33.23
N HIS A 396 10.06 1.24 33.83
CA HIS A 396 9.33 -0.01 33.91
C HIS A 396 8.01 0.24 34.66
N GLN A 397 6.90 -0.10 34.02
CA GLN A 397 5.55 0.09 34.53
C GLN A 397 4.66 -1.01 33.97
N GLU A 398 3.45 -1.14 34.51
CA GLU A 398 2.44 -2.02 33.95
C GLU A 398 1.26 -1.18 33.47
N GLU A 399 0.62 -1.64 32.39
CA GLU A 399 -0.61 -1.04 31.84
C GLU A 399 -1.75 -2.02 32.02
N GLN A 400 -2.89 -1.53 32.52
CA GLN A 400 -4.08 -2.35 32.73
C GLN A 400 -5.01 -2.27 31.54
N TYR A 401 -5.45 -3.44 31.08
CA TYR A 401 -6.43 -3.59 30.01
C TYR A 401 -7.59 -4.48 30.46
N SER A 402 -8.69 -4.45 29.71
CA SER A 402 -9.84 -5.32 29.95
C SER A 402 -9.64 -6.67 29.27
N TRP A 403 -10.12 -7.73 29.90
CA TRP A 403 -10.18 -9.08 29.34
C TRP A 403 -11.52 -9.72 29.70
N GLY A 404 -12.50 -9.57 28.81
CA GLY A 404 -13.90 -9.84 29.14
C GLY A 404 -14.37 -8.91 30.26
N SER A 405 -14.92 -9.48 31.34
CA SER A 405 -15.29 -8.72 32.55
C SER A 405 -14.12 -8.51 33.52
N GLY A 406 -12.96 -9.14 33.28
CA GLY A 406 -11.77 -9.04 34.10
C GLY A 406 -10.79 -7.97 33.64
N LYS A 407 -9.66 -7.89 34.33
CA LYS A 407 -8.51 -7.06 33.96
C LYS A 407 -7.28 -7.91 33.73
N VAL A 408 -6.39 -7.44 32.86
CA VAL A 408 -5.05 -7.98 32.64
C VAL A 408 -4.03 -6.87 32.76
N SER A 409 -2.88 -7.18 33.36
CA SER A 409 -1.74 -6.27 33.46
C SER A 409 -0.69 -6.67 32.42
N ILE A 410 -0.22 -5.71 31.63
CA ILE A 410 0.81 -5.94 30.60
C ILE A 410 2.05 -5.11 30.95
N PRO A 411 3.24 -5.73 31.07
CA PRO A 411 4.45 -5.01 31.40
C PRO A 411 4.92 -4.12 30.24
N VAL A 412 5.40 -2.94 30.58
CA VAL A 412 5.95 -1.94 29.66
C VAL A 412 7.44 -1.81 29.90
N PHE A 413 8.21 -1.99 28.83
CA PHE A 413 9.65 -1.88 28.82
C PHE A 413 10.10 -0.66 28.03
N HIS A 414 11.24 -0.11 28.45
CA HIS A 414 11.91 0.99 27.77
C HIS A 414 12.44 0.57 26.38
N ASP A 415 12.92 -0.67 26.25
CA ASP A 415 13.56 -1.19 25.05
C ASP A 415 13.16 -2.64 24.77
N VAL A 416 13.28 -3.01 23.50
CA VAL A 416 12.88 -4.32 22.98
C VAL A 416 13.78 -5.46 23.48
N ASP A 417 15.03 -5.16 23.82
CA ASP A 417 16.01 -6.15 24.28
C ASP A 417 15.57 -6.75 25.61
N ARG A 418 15.32 -5.88 26.59
CA ARG A 418 14.82 -6.27 27.92
C ARG A 418 13.46 -6.93 27.85
N ALA A 419 12.58 -6.46 26.95
CA ALA A 419 11.27 -7.07 26.76
C ALA A 419 11.40 -8.52 26.26
N LEU A 420 12.23 -8.77 25.26
CA LEU A 420 12.48 -10.11 24.72
C LEU A 420 13.24 -11.00 25.71
N ASP A 421 14.20 -10.46 26.46
CA ASP A 421 14.92 -11.22 27.49
C ASP A 421 14.01 -11.64 28.65
N SER A 422 13.04 -10.79 29.02
CA SER A 422 12.07 -11.09 30.07
C SER A 422 10.94 -12.01 29.60
N HIS A 423 10.72 -12.11 28.29
CA HIS A 423 9.65 -12.90 27.67
C HIS A 423 10.20 -13.82 26.58
N PRO A 424 10.90 -14.91 26.95
CA PRO A 424 11.47 -15.86 26.00
C PRO A 424 10.44 -16.56 25.11
N GLU A 425 9.17 -16.58 25.51
CA GLU A 425 8.06 -17.13 24.72
C GLU A 425 7.63 -16.23 23.55
N ALA A 426 8.02 -14.95 23.56
CA ALA A 426 7.64 -13.99 22.52
C ALA A 426 8.42 -14.24 21.22
N SER A 427 7.74 -14.82 20.23
CA SER A 427 8.32 -15.19 18.94
C SER A 427 8.05 -14.20 17.82
N VAL A 428 7.22 -13.18 18.09
CA VAL A 428 6.87 -12.14 17.11
C VAL A 428 7.11 -10.75 17.68
N VAL A 429 7.69 -9.87 16.87
CA VAL A 429 7.80 -8.44 17.21
C VAL A 429 6.90 -7.64 16.28
N ALA A 430 5.91 -6.95 16.84
CA ALA A 430 5.04 -6.04 16.11
C ALA A 430 5.54 -4.60 16.29
N ASN A 431 6.14 -4.05 15.23
CA ASN A 431 6.90 -2.81 15.29
C ASN A 431 6.14 -1.63 14.68
N ALA A 432 5.52 -0.81 15.54
CA ALA A 432 4.82 0.43 15.19
C ALA A 432 5.60 1.70 15.59
N ALA A 433 6.90 1.58 15.87
CA ALA A 433 7.78 2.71 16.17
C ALA A 433 7.94 3.66 14.97
N PRO A 434 8.20 4.97 15.17
CA PRO A 434 8.55 5.89 14.08
C PRO A 434 9.93 5.55 13.46
N GLY A 435 10.16 5.98 12.22
CA GLY A 435 11.23 5.49 11.31
C GLY A 435 12.60 5.20 11.95
N PRO A 436 13.34 6.21 12.46
CA PRO A 436 14.67 6.00 13.03
C PRO A 436 14.69 5.03 14.22
N TYR A 437 13.63 5.00 15.02
CA TYR A 437 13.53 4.08 16.15
C TYR A 437 13.11 2.67 15.69
N ALA A 438 12.27 2.56 14.66
CA ALA A 438 11.84 1.28 14.11
C ALA A 438 13.02 0.46 13.57
N TYR A 439 13.95 1.09 12.86
CA TYR A 439 15.18 0.42 12.39
C TYR A 439 15.97 -0.18 13.56
N LYS A 440 16.21 0.62 14.61
CA LYS A 440 16.97 0.18 15.80
C LYS A 440 16.29 -1.02 16.47
N VAL A 441 14.98 -0.94 16.68
CA VAL A 441 14.18 -2.02 17.27
C VAL A 441 14.25 -3.28 16.42
N ALA A 442 14.06 -3.15 15.10
CA ALA A 442 14.12 -4.28 14.18
C ALA A 442 15.49 -4.95 14.21
N TRP A 443 16.56 -4.16 14.11
CA TRP A 443 17.93 -4.66 14.18
C TRP A 443 18.19 -5.45 15.47
N MET A 444 17.80 -4.90 16.63
CA MET A 444 17.99 -5.56 17.93
C MET A 444 17.17 -6.86 18.05
N ALA A 445 15.91 -6.83 17.63
CA ALA A 445 15.04 -8.00 17.67
C ALA A 445 15.52 -9.13 16.74
N LEU A 446 16.06 -8.81 15.56
CA LEU A 446 16.62 -9.80 14.63
C LEU A 446 17.88 -10.51 15.18
N GLN A 447 18.51 -9.99 16.24
CA GLN A 447 19.61 -10.69 16.91
C GLN A 447 19.12 -11.76 17.91
N LYS A 448 17.83 -11.75 18.28
CA LYS A 448 17.29 -12.68 19.28
C LYS A 448 16.84 -13.99 18.60
N PRO A 449 17.37 -15.14 19.03
CA PRO A 449 17.08 -16.43 18.38
C PRO A 449 15.62 -16.88 18.54
N GLN A 450 14.90 -16.38 19.54
CA GLN A 450 13.48 -16.71 19.75
C GLN A 450 12.53 -16.04 18.74
N VAL A 451 12.97 -14.96 18.08
CA VAL A 451 12.14 -14.18 17.16
C VAL A 451 12.08 -14.91 15.82
N ARG A 452 10.88 -15.29 15.39
CA ARG A 452 10.63 -15.98 14.12
C ARG A 452 9.91 -15.09 13.10
N ALA A 453 9.20 -14.07 13.56
CA ALA A 453 8.56 -13.10 12.69
C ALA A 453 8.66 -11.65 13.20
N MET A 454 8.67 -10.72 12.26
CA MET A 454 8.59 -9.29 12.53
C MET A 454 7.52 -8.66 11.65
N ILE A 455 6.56 -7.99 12.29
CA ILE A 455 5.55 -7.20 11.61
C ILE A 455 6.02 -5.76 11.64
N LEU A 456 6.63 -5.30 10.55
CA LEU A 456 7.23 -3.97 10.45
C LEU A 456 6.23 -3.00 9.81
N MET A 457 5.49 -2.27 10.64
CA MET A 457 4.29 -1.53 10.20
C MET A 457 4.57 -0.11 9.68
N VAL A 458 5.81 0.34 9.75
CA VAL A 458 6.18 1.72 9.39
C VAL A 458 7.04 1.77 8.15
N GLY A 459 6.83 2.83 7.36
CA GLY A 459 7.57 3.05 6.13
C GLY A 459 8.71 4.06 6.23
N GLU A 460 8.79 4.89 7.27
CA GLU A 460 9.77 5.99 7.41
C GLU A 460 11.23 5.54 7.63
N ILE A 461 11.58 4.29 7.27
CA ILE A 461 12.94 3.75 7.32
C ILE A 461 13.60 4.01 5.96
N PRO A 462 14.78 4.65 5.91
CA PRO A 462 15.56 4.79 4.69
C PRO A 462 15.72 3.46 3.92
N ILE A 463 15.60 3.50 2.58
CA ILE A 463 15.66 2.31 1.71
C ILE A 463 16.92 1.46 1.98
N GLN A 464 18.07 2.10 2.21
CA GLN A 464 19.31 1.40 2.53
C GLN A 464 19.18 0.55 3.81
N GLN A 465 18.60 1.12 4.87
CA GLN A 465 18.36 0.42 6.14
C GLN A 465 17.33 -0.69 6.01
N ILE A 466 16.30 -0.50 5.17
CA ILE A 466 15.34 -1.57 4.86
C ILE A 466 16.07 -2.76 4.23
N ARG A 467 16.92 -2.52 3.23
CA ARG A 467 17.70 -3.58 2.57
C ARG A 467 18.59 -4.32 3.58
N GLU A 468 19.28 -3.60 4.46
CA GLU A 468 20.08 -4.18 5.54
C GLU A 468 19.25 -5.10 6.45
N LEU A 469 18.05 -4.66 6.87
CA LEU A 469 17.15 -5.46 7.69
C LEU A 469 16.66 -6.72 6.97
N ILE A 470 16.31 -6.62 5.69
CA ILE A 470 15.85 -7.77 4.88
C ILE A 470 16.96 -8.82 4.77
N LEU A 471 18.19 -8.39 4.47
CA LEU A 471 19.32 -9.32 4.35
C LEU A 471 19.68 -9.97 5.69
N LEU A 472 19.66 -9.20 6.78
CA LEU A 472 19.86 -9.74 8.11
C LEU A 472 18.76 -10.75 8.48
N ALA A 473 17.50 -10.46 8.16
CA ALA A 473 16.39 -11.36 8.43
C ALA A 473 16.49 -12.66 7.65
N ARG A 474 16.88 -12.62 6.37
CA ARG A 474 17.19 -13.80 5.56
C ARG A 474 18.31 -14.64 6.20
N GLN A 475 19.40 -14.00 6.63
CA GLN A 475 20.50 -14.68 7.32
C GLN A 475 20.06 -15.34 8.62
N LYS A 476 19.14 -14.72 9.36
CA LYS A 476 18.64 -15.19 10.65
C LYS A 476 17.41 -16.09 10.54
N ASN A 477 16.94 -16.36 9.32
CA ASN A 477 15.71 -17.09 9.04
C ASN A 477 14.47 -16.51 9.78
N VAL A 478 14.36 -15.17 9.80
CA VAL A 478 13.24 -14.45 10.39
C VAL A 478 12.35 -13.89 9.28
N MET A 479 11.05 -14.12 9.37
CA MET A 479 10.10 -13.57 8.39
C MET A 479 9.78 -12.11 8.71
N ILE A 480 9.96 -11.21 7.73
CA ILE A 480 9.50 -9.82 7.85
C ILE A 480 8.24 -9.63 7.00
N ILE A 481 7.19 -9.08 7.61
CA ILE A 481 5.97 -8.61 6.93
C ILE A 481 5.99 -7.08 6.98
N GLY A 482 5.93 -6.41 5.83
CA GLY A 482 6.35 -5.01 5.68
C GLY A 482 7.84 -4.92 5.30
N PRO A 483 8.50 -3.74 5.40
CA PRO A 483 7.93 -2.45 5.74
C PRO A 483 7.08 -1.86 4.60
N THR A 484 6.50 -0.72 4.89
CA THR A 484 5.78 0.09 3.93
C THR A 484 6.72 1.06 3.18
N VAL A 485 6.29 1.68 2.09
CA VAL A 485 6.98 2.80 1.41
C VAL A 485 7.40 3.96 2.36
N PRO A 486 8.53 4.67 2.07
CA PRO A 486 9.23 5.71 2.87
C PRO A 486 8.44 6.80 3.62
N LYS A 487 7.13 6.92 3.42
CA LYS A 487 6.26 7.91 4.06
C LYS A 487 4.89 7.38 4.48
N HIS A 488 4.54 6.17 4.05
CA HIS A 488 3.24 5.64 4.38
C HIS A 488 3.35 4.79 5.65
N ARG A 489 2.43 5.01 6.57
CA ARG A 489 2.02 4.00 7.54
C ARG A 489 0.90 3.20 6.88
N LEU A 490 1.23 2.52 5.78
CA LEU A 490 0.29 1.55 5.20
C LEU A 490 0.02 0.52 6.26
N GLN A 491 -1.24 0.13 6.31
CA GLN A 491 -1.72 -0.88 7.22
C GLN A 491 -1.07 -2.21 6.84
N VAL A 492 0.05 -2.54 7.46
CA VAL A 492 0.53 -3.92 7.49
C VAL A 492 -0.45 -4.66 8.39
N ASN A 493 -1.33 -5.42 7.75
CA ASN A 493 -2.37 -6.19 8.40
C ASN A 493 -1.94 -7.66 8.45
N VAL A 494 -2.04 -8.25 9.64
CA VAL A 494 -1.84 -9.68 9.84
C VAL A 494 -3.04 -10.21 10.61
N LEU A 495 -3.85 -11.04 9.95
CA LEU A 495 -5.03 -11.66 10.55
C LEU A 495 -5.09 -13.13 10.17
N LYS A 496 -5.05 -14.00 11.18
CA LYS A 496 -5.36 -15.41 11.09
C LYS A 496 -6.62 -15.67 11.93
N PRO A 497 -7.79 -15.82 11.30
CA PRO A 497 -9.05 -15.94 12.02
C PRO A 497 -9.06 -17.03 13.11
N GLY A 498 -9.55 -16.65 14.29
CA GLY A 498 -9.53 -17.51 15.49
C GLY A 498 -8.16 -17.73 16.13
N VAL A 499 -7.06 -17.19 15.59
CA VAL A 499 -5.70 -17.52 16.01
C VAL A 499 -4.90 -16.29 16.39
N PHE A 500 -4.80 -15.33 15.48
CA PHE A 500 -3.91 -14.19 15.58
C PHE A 500 -4.50 -12.97 14.88
N ARG A 501 -4.37 -11.78 15.46
CA ARG A 501 -4.70 -10.50 14.83
C ARG A 501 -3.73 -9.47 15.36
N CYS A 502 -3.02 -8.80 14.46
CA CYS A 502 -2.17 -7.67 14.79
C CYS A 502 -2.55 -6.49 13.91
N ASN A 503 -3.05 -5.42 14.55
CA ASN A 503 -3.53 -4.22 13.90
C ASN A 503 -3.12 -2.95 14.67
N LEU A 504 -1.88 -2.91 15.21
CA LEU A 504 -1.38 -1.77 15.99
C LEU A 504 -1.52 -0.42 15.24
N LEU A 505 -1.30 -0.42 13.92
CA LEU A 505 -1.49 0.72 13.03
C LEU A 505 -2.51 0.44 11.91
N GLY A 506 -3.40 -0.55 12.10
CA GLY A 506 -4.35 -1.00 11.08
C GLY A 506 -5.74 -1.21 11.64
N ASP A 507 -6.69 -1.49 10.75
CA ASP A 507 -8.10 -1.68 11.09
C ASP A 507 -8.66 -3.00 10.54
N ILE A 508 -7.80 -3.96 10.19
CA ILE A 508 -8.24 -5.24 9.62
C ILE A 508 -9.30 -5.94 10.48
N GLY A 509 -10.43 -6.21 9.84
CA GLY A 509 -11.58 -6.85 10.48
C GLY A 509 -12.39 -5.93 11.39
N GLY A 510 -12.05 -4.64 11.45
CA GLY A 510 -12.88 -3.62 12.09
C GLY A 510 -13.05 -3.76 13.62
N PRO A 511 -14.07 -3.08 14.19
CA PRO A 511 -14.53 -3.32 15.55
C PRO A 511 -15.00 -4.77 15.74
N MET A 512 -15.20 -5.18 16.99
CA MET A 512 -15.57 -6.57 17.32
C MET A 512 -16.86 -7.07 16.68
N LEU A 513 -17.81 -6.18 16.37
CA LEU A 513 -19.02 -6.57 15.64
C LEU A 513 -18.68 -7.07 14.23
N ASP A 514 -17.80 -6.37 13.51
CA ASP A 514 -17.35 -6.77 12.18
C ASP A 514 -16.55 -8.09 12.24
N VAL A 515 -15.75 -8.31 13.29
CA VAL A 515 -15.08 -9.60 13.51
C VAL A 515 -16.09 -10.75 13.56
N VAL A 516 -17.25 -10.53 14.17
CA VAL A 516 -18.34 -11.53 14.24
C VAL A 516 -19.04 -11.66 12.89
N ASP A 517 -19.47 -10.55 12.29
CA ASP A 517 -20.23 -10.53 11.04
C ASP A 517 -19.43 -11.13 9.87
N LEU A 518 -18.12 -10.85 9.84
CA LEU A 518 -17.18 -11.38 8.84
C LEU A 518 -16.59 -12.75 9.22
N LYS A 519 -17.08 -13.37 10.31
CA LYS A 519 -16.68 -14.70 10.78
C LYS A 519 -15.18 -14.83 11.09
N LEU A 520 -14.50 -13.72 11.40
CA LEU A 520 -13.05 -13.65 11.62
C LEU A 520 -12.60 -14.24 12.96
N TYR A 521 -13.53 -14.70 13.80
CA TYR A 521 -13.23 -15.44 15.03
C TYR A 521 -12.96 -16.94 14.82
N ARG A 522 -13.11 -17.46 13.59
CA ARG A 522 -12.81 -18.85 13.24
C ARG A 522 -12.13 -18.97 11.88
N PRO A 523 -11.27 -19.97 11.66
CA PRO A 523 -10.65 -20.18 10.35
C PRO A 523 -11.67 -20.64 9.30
N GLY A 524 -11.56 -20.07 8.10
CA GLY A 524 -12.05 -20.68 6.86
C GLY A 524 -10.89 -21.29 6.06
N SER A 525 -10.94 -21.25 4.73
CA SER A 525 -9.95 -21.94 3.87
C SER A 525 -9.24 -21.06 2.84
N VAL A 526 -9.59 -19.77 2.75
CA VAL A 526 -9.01 -18.83 1.77
C VAL A 526 -7.82 -18.09 2.35
N VAL A 527 -6.65 -18.17 1.72
CA VAL A 527 -5.50 -17.32 2.05
C VAL A 527 -5.52 -16.07 1.18
N MET A 528 -5.45 -14.89 1.80
CA MET A 528 -5.37 -13.61 1.11
C MET A 528 -4.00 -12.97 1.30
N LEU A 529 -3.30 -12.71 0.21
CA LEU A 529 -2.03 -12.00 0.19
C LEU A 529 -2.22 -10.71 -0.61
N SER A 530 -1.86 -9.57 -0.03
CA SER A 530 -2.07 -8.27 -0.66
C SER A 530 -0.85 -7.36 -0.51
N LYS A 531 -0.55 -6.55 -1.53
CA LYS A 531 0.37 -5.40 -1.38
C LYS A 531 -0.27 -4.28 -0.56
N SER A 532 -1.58 -4.07 -0.71
CA SER A 532 -2.35 -3.01 -0.07
C SER A 532 -3.10 -3.50 1.18
N GLY A 533 -2.84 -2.87 2.32
CA GLY A 533 -3.63 -3.08 3.55
C GLY A 533 -5.03 -2.48 3.49
N GLY A 534 -5.17 -1.37 2.76
CA GLY A 534 -6.42 -0.60 2.65
C GLY A 534 -7.52 -1.29 1.85
N LEU A 535 -7.29 -2.50 1.32
CA LEU A 535 -8.31 -3.34 0.69
C LEU A 535 -8.58 -4.62 1.47
N SER A 536 -7.83 -4.90 2.54
CA SER A 536 -7.96 -6.17 3.25
C SER A 536 -9.36 -6.37 3.84
N THR A 537 -9.98 -5.32 4.39
CA THR A 537 -11.35 -5.44 4.93
C THR A 537 -12.41 -5.60 3.85
N GLU A 538 -12.27 -4.92 2.69
CA GLU A 538 -13.14 -5.11 1.52
C GLU A 538 -13.19 -6.58 1.10
N LEU A 539 -12.01 -7.19 1.02
CA LEU A 539 -11.87 -8.57 0.59
C LEU A 539 -12.29 -9.55 1.69
N CYS A 540 -12.17 -9.20 2.97
CA CYS A 540 -12.80 -9.95 4.05
C CYS A 540 -14.33 -10.02 3.87
N VAL A 541 -14.99 -8.95 3.43
CA VAL A 541 -16.43 -8.96 3.10
C VAL A 541 -16.70 -9.91 1.94
N ALA A 542 -15.94 -9.81 0.85
CA ALA A 542 -16.09 -10.69 -0.31
C ALA A 542 -15.91 -12.17 0.05
N ILE A 543 -14.86 -12.50 0.81
CA ILE A 543 -14.55 -13.85 1.27
C ILE A 543 -15.65 -14.37 2.21
N ALA A 544 -16.02 -13.60 3.25
CA ALA A 544 -16.98 -14.06 4.26
C ALA A 544 -18.37 -14.43 3.69
N ARG A 545 -18.72 -13.83 2.55
CA ARG A 545 -19.99 -14.03 1.83
C ARG A 545 -19.95 -15.15 0.80
N ASN A 546 -18.81 -15.32 0.14
CA ASN A 546 -18.69 -16.23 -1.00
C ASN A 546 -17.90 -17.50 -0.68
N SER A 547 -17.34 -17.62 0.52
CA SER A 547 -16.58 -18.80 0.95
C SER A 547 -16.95 -19.27 2.37
N ASP A 548 -16.24 -20.30 2.85
CA ASP A 548 -16.31 -20.76 4.24
C ASP A 548 -15.58 -19.81 5.22
N GLY A 549 -14.78 -18.88 4.70
CA GLY A 549 -14.13 -17.80 5.44
C GLY A 549 -12.65 -17.62 5.11
N LEU A 550 -12.04 -16.62 5.75
CA LEU A 550 -10.60 -16.34 5.65
C LEU A 550 -9.80 -17.34 6.51
N TYR A 551 -8.71 -17.88 5.96
CA TYR A 551 -7.72 -18.67 6.70
C TYR A 551 -6.57 -17.80 7.23
N LEU A 552 -6.03 -16.93 6.37
CA LEU A 552 -4.95 -15.99 6.70
C LEU A 552 -5.01 -14.80 5.75
N CYS A 553 -4.90 -13.59 6.28
CA CYS A 553 -4.65 -12.37 5.54
C CYS A 553 -3.29 -11.81 5.92
N LEU A 554 -2.47 -11.53 4.91
CA LEU A 554 -1.21 -10.79 5.03
C LEU A 554 -1.20 -9.62 4.05
N SER A 555 -0.97 -8.43 4.57
CA SER A 555 -0.64 -7.26 3.76
C SER A 555 0.87 -7.02 3.81
N LEU A 556 1.56 -7.29 2.71
CA LEU A 556 3.02 -7.33 2.63
C LEU A 556 3.66 -5.93 2.60
N GLY A 557 2.86 -4.91 2.24
CA GLY A 557 3.28 -3.53 2.06
C GLY A 557 3.58 -3.21 0.58
N GLY A 558 3.36 -1.95 0.19
CA GLY A 558 3.63 -1.45 -1.17
C GLY A 558 5.07 -0.95 -1.39
N GLY A 559 5.99 -1.22 -0.46
CA GLY A 559 7.39 -0.79 -0.58
C GLY A 559 8.08 -1.38 -1.81
N ARG A 560 9.04 -0.64 -2.41
CA ARG A 560 9.91 -1.16 -3.48
C ARG A 560 10.64 -2.43 -3.05
N PHE A 561 11.03 -2.50 -1.78
CA PHE A 561 11.57 -3.71 -1.16
C PHE A 561 10.72 -4.07 0.05
N THR A 562 10.03 -5.21 -0.03
CA THR A 562 9.31 -5.82 1.09
C THR A 562 10.16 -6.94 1.70
N GLY A 563 9.96 -7.20 2.99
CA GLY A 563 10.70 -8.23 3.70
C GLY A 563 10.31 -9.66 3.35
N SER A 564 9.13 -9.84 2.77
CA SER A 564 8.67 -11.09 2.13
C SER A 564 7.78 -10.75 0.94
N GLY A 565 7.80 -11.62 -0.07
CA GLY A 565 6.99 -11.54 -1.28
C GLY A 565 5.83 -12.53 -1.27
N PHE A 566 5.00 -12.54 -2.32
CA PHE A 566 3.88 -13.48 -2.44
C PHE A 566 4.34 -14.94 -2.38
N MET A 567 5.40 -15.26 -3.11
CA MET A 567 5.90 -16.63 -3.22
C MET A 567 6.43 -17.20 -1.90
N ASP A 568 7.00 -16.37 -1.02
CA ASP A 568 7.46 -16.81 0.30
C ASP A 568 6.29 -17.39 1.11
N HIS A 569 5.14 -16.71 1.09
CA HIS A 569 3.95 -17.14 1.82
C HIS A 569 3.19 -18.25 1.11
N ILE A 570 3.13 -18.25 -0.22
CA ILE A 570 2.49 -19.33 -0.98
C ILE A 570 3.25 -20.63 -0.75
N LYS A 571 4.58 -20.67 -0.92
CA LYS A 571 5.40 -21.87 -0.67
C LYS A 571 5.16 -22.43 0.72
N TYR A 572 5.11 -21.53 1.69
CA TYR A 572 4.91 -21.87 3.09
C TYR A 572 3.51 -22.44 3.41
N LEU A 573 2.47 -22.02 2.69
CA LEU A 573 1.08 -22.43 2.93
C LEU A 573 0.57 -23.45 1.92
N HIS A 574 1.32 -23.73 0.86
CA HIS A 574 0.87 -24.51 -0.28
C HIS A 574 0.44 -25.91 0.14
N ASP A 575 1.25 -26.58 0.96
CA ASP A 575 1.00 -27.96 1.35
C ASP A 575 0.05 -28.09 2.55
N ASN A 576 -0.39 -26.95 3.12
CA ASN A 576 -1.29 -26.95 4.26
C ASN A 576 -2.70 -27.41 3.82
N PRO A 577 -3.23 -28.54 4.31
CA PRO A 577 -4.52 -29.07 3.87
C PRO A 577 -5.71 -28.19 4.28
N ALA A 578 -5.54 -27.27 5.24
CA ALA A 578 -6.59 -26.32 5.61
C ALA A 578 -6.76 -25.18 4.60
N VAL A 579 -5.77 -24.97 3.72
CA VAL A 579 -5.80 -23.93 2.68
C VAL A 579 -6.37 -24.53 1.40
N SER A 580 -7.49 -24.02 0.91
CA SER A 580 -8.10 -24.50 -0.33
C SER A 580 -7.68 -23.69 -1.55
N MET A 581 -7.37 -22.40 -1.38
CA MET A 581 -7.08 -21.48 -2.48
C MET A 581 -6.34 -20.23 -1.98
N PHE A 582 -5.69 -19.55 -2.92
CA PHE A 582 -5.02 -18.27 -2.70
C PHE A 582 -5.76 -17.14 -3.42
N LEU A 583 -5.92 -16.02 -2.74
CA LEU A 583 -6.36 -14.74 -3.30
C LEU A 583 -5.18 -13.77 -3.25
N LEU A 584 -4.69 -13.38 -4.42
CA LEU A 584 -3.56 -12.47 -4.59
C LEU A 584 -4.05 -11.11 -5.06
N ILE A 585 -3.68 -10.07 -4.32
CA ILE A 585 -3.98 -8.69 -4.68
C ILE A 585 -2.68 -7.93 -4.90
N GLY A 586 -2.33 -7.82 -6.17
CA GLY A 586 -1.18 -7.07 -6.64
C GLY A 586 -1.49 -5.58 -6.76
N GLU A 587 -0.48 -4.81 -7.12
CA GLU A 587 -0.60 -3.38 -7.38
C GLU A 587 0.32 -3.00 -8.55
N VAL A 588 0.05 -1.88 -9.20
CA VAL A 588 0.99 -1.23 -10.14
C VAL A 588 2.34 -0.98 -9.45
N GLY A 589 3.44 -1.19 -10.18
CA GLY A 589 4.81 -1.06 -9.66
C GLY A 589 5.40 -2.39 -9.16
N GLY A 590 6.70 -2.60 -9.36
CA GLY A 590 7.39 -3.83 -8.98
C GLY A 590 6.97 -5.07 -9.78
N GLN A 591 7.55 -6.22 -9.44
CA GLN A 591 7.49 -7.44 -10.28
C GLN A 591 7.20 -8.74 -9.51
N ASP A 592 6.84 -8.66 -8.22
CA ASP A 592 6.59 -9.84 -7.37
C ASP A 592 5.53 -10.80 -7.93
N GLU A 593 4.55 -10.30 -8.68
CA GLU A 593 3.48 -11.11 -9.28
C GLU A 593 4.00 -12.08 -10.35
N TYR A 594 5.11 -11.76 -11.02
CA TYR A 594 5.69 -12.62 -12.05
C TYR A 594 6.29 -13.90 -11.48
N GLU A 595 6.83 -13.87 -10.26
CA GLU A 595 7.30 -15.10 -9.59
C GLU A 595 6.15 -16.09 -9.36
N VAL A 596 4.94 -15.57 -9.11
CA VAL A 596 3.72 -16.39 -9.00
C VAL A 596 3.33 -16.94 -10.36
N CYS A 597 3.41 -16.13 -11.43
CA CYS A 597 3.16 -16.60 -12.79
C CYS A 597 4.05 -17.80 -13.14
N ASP A 598 5.35 -17.69 -12.88
CA ASP A 598 6.31 -18.75 -13.17
C ASP A 598 6.06 -20.01 -12.34
N ALA A 599 5.69 -19.84 -11.08
CA ALA A 599 5.34 -20.95 -10.19
C ALA A 599 4.03 -21.66 -10.57
N ILE A 600 3.06 -20.95 -11.17
CA ILE A 600 1.87 -21.59 -11.74
C ILE A 600 2.26 -22.36 -13.01
N ARG A 601 3.00 -21.74 -13.94
CA ARG A 601 3.41 -22.36 -15.21
C ARG A 601 4.25 -23.63 -15.03
N ASN A 602 5.14 -23.63 -14.05
CA ASN A 602 6.01 -24.78 -13.78
C ASN A 602 5.36 -25.84 -12.87
N GLY A 603 4.11 -25.64 -12.43
CA GLY A 603 3.36 -26.59 -11.61
C GLY A 603 3.72 -26.60 -10.12
N SER A 604 4.55 -25.66 -9.64
CA SER A 604 4.86 -25.53 -8.21
C SER A 604 3.66 -25.06 -7.39
N ILE A 605 2.71 -24.36 -8.01
CA ILE A 605 1.42 -24.01 -7.42
C ILE A 605 0.32 -24.86 -8.09
N THR A 606 -0.22 -25.81 -7.33
CA THR A 606 -1.31 -26.70 -7.79
C THR A 606 -2.71 -26.28 -7.31
N LYS A 607 -2.78 -25.42 -6.29
CA LYS A 607 -4.02 -24.89 -5.71
C LYS A 607 -4.50 -23.68 -6.51
N PRO A 608 -5.82 -23.44 -6.63
CA PRO A 608 -6.34 -22.28 -7.35
C PRO A 608 -5.79 -20.97 -6.80
N VAL A 609 -5.36 -20.11 -7.72
CA VAL A 609 -4.94 -18.73 -7.44
C VAL A 609 -5.94 -17.79 -8.14
N ILE A 610 -6.72 -17.05 -7.36
CA ILE A 610 -7.46 -15.89 -7.86
C ILE A 610 -6.54 -14.70 -7.70
N ALA A 611 -6.35 -13.92 -8.77
CA ALA A 611 -5.44 -12.79 -8.73
C ALA A 611 -6.04 -11.55 -9.39
N TYR A 612 -5.74 -10.38 -8.84
CA TYR A 612 -6.07 -9.09 -9.44
C TYR A 612 -5.08 -8.02 -8.99
N CYS A 613 -4.47 -7.31 -9.94
CA CYS A 613 -3.59 -6.18 -9.72
C CYS A 613 -4.37 -4.88 -9.91
N ILE A 614 -4.36 -4.01 -8.90
CA ILE A 614 -5.02 -2.69 -8.94
C ILE A 614 -4.07 -1.61 -9.48
N GLY A 615 -4.63 -0.49 -9.95
CA GLY A 615 -3.92 0.64 -10.52
C GLY A 615 -3.74 0.55 -12.04
N ALA A 616 -4.62 -0.15 -12.75
CA ALA A 616 -4.66 -0.19 -14.21
C ALA A 616 -4.99 1.16 -14.85
N SER A 617 -5.61 2.07 -14.09
CA SER A 617 -5.90 3.46 -14.49
C SER A 617 -4.67 4.37 -14.43
N VAL A 618 -3.62 4.00 -13.69
CA VAL A 618 -2.41 4.82 -13.51
C VAL A 618 -1.71 5.12 -14.83
N SER A 619 -1.65 4.16 -15.75
CA SER A 619 -1.05 4.35 -17.07
C SER A 619 -1.75 5.43 -17.92
N HIS A 620 -3.00 5.79 -17.62
CA HIS A 620 -3.74 6.81 -18.36
C HIS A 620 -3.42 8.22 -17.86
N PHE A 621 -2.77 8.34 -16.71
CA PHE A 621 -2.40 9.61 -16.07
C PHE A 621 -0.88 9.81 -16.01
N GLN A 622 -0.09 9.09 -16.83
CA GLN A 622 1.38 9.20 -16.88
C GLN A 622 1.86 10.62 -17.17
N ASP A 623 1.02 11.41 -17.83
CA ASP A 623 1.25 12.81 -18.19
C ASP A 623 1.06 13.79 -17.01
N GLN A 624 0.57 13.28 -15.88
CA GLN A 624 0.35 14.01 -14.65
C GLN A 624 1.28 13.47 -13.56
N PRO A 625 1.78 14.31 -12.64
CA PRO A 625 2.54 13.86 -11.47
C PRO A 625 1.59 13.23 -10.45
N ALA A 626 0.75 12.27 -10.87
CA ALA A 626 -0.13 11.53 -10.01
C ALA A 626 0.72 10.57 -9.17
N PHE A 627 1.04 11.01 -7.96
CA PHE A 627 1.65 10.18 -6.94
C PHE A 627 0.59 9.25 -6.36
N PHE A 628 0.33 8.17 -7.09
CA PHE A 628 -0.48 7.06 -6.62
C PHE A 628 0.19 6.47 -5.38
N GLY A 629 -0.46 6.67 -4.22
CA GLY A 629 0.16 6.59 -2.90
C GLY A 629 1.19 5.48 -2.70
N HIS A 630 0.95 4.24 -3.14
CA HIS A 630 1.85 3.13 -2.83
C HIS A 630 2.89 2.82 -3.89
N THR A 631 2.90 3.51 -5.04
CA THR A 631 3.87 3.23 -6.11
C THR A 631 5.28 3.56 -5.63
N GLY A 632 6.10 2.52 -5.55
CA GLY A 632 7.47 2.56 -5.06
C GLY A 632 8.46 3.32 -5.96
N GLY A 633 8.11 4.50 -6.48
CA GLY A 633 9.00 5.41 -7.20
C GLY A 633 9.51 4.86 -8.54
N GLY A 634 9.00 5.44 -9.63
CA GLY A 634 9.46 5.19 -11.00
C GLY A 634 8.95 3.85 -11.50
N ILE A 635 7.82 3.88 -12.22
CA ILE A 635 7.28 2.70 -12.89
C ILE A 635 8.16 2.47 -14.12
N ASP A 636 8.79 1.31 -14.23
CA ASP A 636 9.26 0.83 -15.52
C ASP A 636 8.01 0.40 -16.33
N LEU A 637 7.54 1.31 -17.19
CA LEU A 637 6.13 1.43 -17.58
C LEU A 637 5.55 0.19 -18.27
N GLU A 638 6.38 -0.65 -18.89
CA GLU A 638 5.87 -1.80 -19.63
C GLU A 638 5.55 -3.01 -18.75
N LYS A 639 6.45 -3.40 -17.84
CA LYS A 639 6.27 -4.61 -17.02
C LYS A 639 5.57 -4.35 -15.69
N GLU A 640 5.57 -3.10 -15.23
CA GLU A 640 5.02 -2.76 -13.93
C GLU A 640 3.57 -2.26 -13.97
N ASP A 641 2.97 -2.10 -15.16
CA ASP A 641 1.55 -1.77 -15.32
C ASP A 641 0.64 -2.91 -14.83
N ALA A 642 -0.38 -2.56 -14.05
CA ALA A 642 -1.29 -3.53 -13.45
C ALA A 642 -2.09 -4.33 -14.50
N SER A 643 -2.44 -3.74 -15.64
CA SER A 643 -3.14 -4.42 -16.75
C SER A 643 -2.24 -5.49 -17.37
N VAL A 644 -0.96 -5.18 -17.58
CA VAL A 644 0.04 -6.12 -18.10
C VAL A 644 0.25 -7.28 -17.13
N LYS A 645 0.37 -7.00 -15.83
CA LYS A 645 0.46 -8.04 -14.79
C LYS A 645 -0.79 -8.92 -14.74
N ASN A 646 -1.98 -8.33 -14.82
CA ASN A 646 -3.24 -9.07 -14.87
C ASN A 646 -3.30 -10.03 -16.06
N GLN A 647 -2.86 -9.58 -17.23
CA GLN A 647 -2.78 -10.44 -18.41
C GLN A 647 -1.74 -11.56 -18.21
N ALA A 648 -0.56 -11.25 -17.69
CA ALA A 648 0.49 -12.24 -17.43
C ALA A 648 0.06 -13.33 -16.44
N LEU A 649 -0.66 -12.95 -15.37
CA LEU A 649 -1.25 -13.86 -14.39
C LEU A 649 -2.32 -14.75 -15.03
N LYS A 650 -3.19 -14.17 -15.86
CA LYS A 650 -4.23 -14.90 -16.60
C LYS A 650 -3.61 -15.92 -17.55
N ASP A 651 -2.59 -15.51 -18.32
CA ASP A 651 -1.86 -16.39 -19.25
C ASP A 651 -1.08 -17.49 -18.54
N ALA A 652 -0.64 -17.24 -17.31
CA ALA A 652 -0.01 -18.26 -16.47
C ALA A 652 -1.01 -19.30 -15.94
N GLY A 653 -2.32 -19.02 -15.95
CA GLY A 653 -3.36 -19.91 -15.45
C GLY A 653 -4.01 -19.47 -14.13
N ALA A 654 -3.71 -18.26 -13.63
CA ALA A 654 -4.45 -17.67 -12.52
C ALA A 654 -5.87 -17.25 -12.96
N LEU A 655 -6.79 -17.26 -12.00
CA LEU A 655 -8.17 -16.86 -12.21
C LEU A 655 -8.29 -15.35 -12.02
N VAL A 656 -8.11 -14.61 -13.11
CA VAL A 656 -8.19 -13.14 -13.12
C VAL A 656 -9.58 -12.71 -13.60
N PRO A 657 -10.40 -12.04 -12.75
CA PRO A 657 -11.68 -11.47 -13.18
C PRO A 657 -11.45 -10.23 -14.07
N ASP A 658 -12.48 -9.86 -14.84
CA ASP A 658 -12.39 -8.70 -15.75
C ASP A 658 -12.37 -7.37 -14.99
N CYS A 659 -12.92 -7.33 -13.77
CA CYS A 659 -12.87 -6.21 -12.84
C CYS A 659 -12.73 -6.71 -11.40
N PHE A 660 -12.31 -5.82 -10.48
CA PHE A 660 -12.08 -6.16 -9.08
C PHE A 660 -13.32 -6.76 -8.39
N ASP A 661 -14.51 -6.24 -8.67
CA ASP A 661 -15.76 -6.73 -8.06
C ASP A 661 -16.07 -8.19 -8.47
N GLY A 662 -15.52 -8.66 -9.60
CA GLY A 662 -15.63 -10.06 -10.04
C GLY A 662 -14.83 -11.06 -9.19
N ILE A 663 -13.97 -10.61 -8.28
CA ILE A 663 -13.25 -11.48 -7.32
C ILE A 663 -14.24 -12.30 -6.49
N ALA A 664 -15.33 -11.67 -6.02
CA ALA A 664 -16.35 -12.32 -5.21
C ALA A 664 -16.96 -13.55 -5.91
N ASP A 665 -17.33 -13.38 -7.18
CA ASP A 665 -17.92 -14.44 -8.01
C ASP A 665 -16.93 -15.58 -8.25
N LYS A 666 -15.66 -15.25 -8.54
CA LYS A 666 -14.60 -16.25 -8.72
C LYS A 666 -14.36 -17.06 -7.45
N ILE A 667 -14.38 -16.44 -6.27
CA ILE A 667 -14.24 -17.13 -4.98
C ILE A 667 -15.37 -18.16 -4.81
N GLY A 668 -16.62 -17.73 -5.01
CA GLY A 668 -17.79 -18.59 -4.85
C GLY A 668 -17.78 -19.77 -5.83
N TYR A 669 -17.50 -19.48 -7.11
CA TYR A 669 -17.43 -20.50 -8.15
C TYR A 669 -16.36 -21.55 -7.84
N GLU A 670 -15.12 -21.14 -7.54
CA GLU A 670 -14.03 -22.10 -7.34
C GLU A 670 -14.24 -22.98 -6.11
N LEU A 671 -14.67 -22.41 -4.99
CA LEU A 671 -14.92 -23.20 -3.79
C LEU A 671 -16.05 -24.21 -4.00
N SER A 672 -17.09 -23.84 -4.75
CA SER A 672 -18.15 -24.78 -5.13
C SER A 672 -17.63 -25.90 -6.04
N SER A 673 -16.76 -25.56 -6.99
CA SER A 673 -16.15 -26.54 -7.91
C SER A 673 -15.28 -27.54 -7.15
N LEU A 674 -14.46 -27.08 -6.20
CA LEU A 674 -13.58 -27.92 -5.39
C LEU A 674 -14.35 -28.96 -4.56
N LYS A 675 -15.56 -28.61 -4.07
CA LYS A 675 -16.43 -29.55 -3.35
C LYS A 675 -17.03 -30.64 -4.25
N THR A 676 -17.15 -30.38 -5.55
CA THR A 676 -17.74 -31.30 -6.53
C THR A 676 -16.72 -32.14 -7.29
N ARG A 677 -15.43 -31.78 -7.26
CA ARG A 677 -14.37 -32.57 -7.92
C ARG A 677 -14.24 -33.92 -7.20
N PRO A 678 -14.25 -35.05 -7.93
CA PRO A 678 -13.96 -36.34 -7.33
C PRO A 678 -12.55 -36.28 -6.74
N THR A 679 -12.43 -36.65 -5.47
CA THR A 679 -11.12 -36.74 -4.79
C THR A 679 -10.24 -37.66 -5.63
N PRO A 680 -9.03 -37.24 -6.05
CA PRO A 680 -8.12 -38.13 -6.75
C PRO A 680 -7.97 -39.39 -5.90
N ARG A 681 -8.31 -40.56 -6.45
CA ARG A 681 -7.99 -41.83 -5.80
C ARG A 681 -6.49 -41.80 -5.55
N ALA A 682 -6.10 -41.82 -4.28
CA ALA A 682 -4.71 -41.99 -3.90
C ALA A 682 -4.16 -43.17 -4.70
N ALA A 683 -3.17 -42.92 -5.54
CA ALA A 683 -2.42 -44.00 -6.16
C ALA A 683 -1.72 -44.73 -5.01
N ILE A 684 -2.14 -45.99 -4.80
CA ILE A 684 -1.61 -46.92 -3.79
C ILE A 684 -0.17 -47.27 -4.11
#